data_AF-A0A958CY03-F1
#
_entry.id   AF-A0A958CY03-F1
#
_cell.length_a   1.000
_cell.length_b   1.000
_cell.length_c   1.000
_cell.angle_alpha   90.00
_cell.angle_beta   90.00
_cell.angle_gamma   90.00
#
_symmetry.space_group_name_H-M   'P 1'
#
loop_
_entity.id
_entity.type
_entity.pdbx_description
1 polymer ?
#
loop_
_entity_poly.entity_id
_entity_poly.type
_entity_poly.pdbx_seq_one_letter_code
_entity_poly.pdbx_strand_id
1 'polypeptide(L)'
;MNKSSRRPHRVRWIALILLASLALAAIALFATMTGSSLSRVFAAPDQARSTVMTAYRQVQNVGAYQFSSDISQEIIPLATAGNVGRSSKTQRVYIEGETDLAARTLQLALWSQGGSVMDASTAAQIKVEGEKAFTRQGESDWQETENFTGGFAPGGDFLTFLEAATNIQLANPAAGGGSGLTRYTFDIDGPSYARYLRDSMQQEMAAKGVLPRGANLDLPAQYVNMSGDGELWLAASGLPVRQLIQLDLPAAGDADYRTKAEIAVNFSYGDAGALLAASSSPLDITILQPGALRGLAAGVVASLPQAAGQVFLLLAVLALALLLAVKSRSRRLYTAISLAVILMTVATPVLQAAEWQRFDNYLDSQALAEDQSTSGINDVLEAYKADQQANSLQAAQSLELLKNDNGADQDGDGLSDARELLLGTNPLVADPRETEGLPPLASAPDDGTDSDGDGLTDTQETLLGTSPFDEDSDGDGLTDHQEVVGYNGQLFYSDPQKASTLDDTILDGQKCLTAPNCPDSDGDGTPDIADRDIDGDGVPNTVDQSPFKAGGQTFGPESQIFGRGTPMNLTINGLTPNAPTYVEFQVRPTNPDHLWYAFNVLDWPSGDKQGQVQRDEHGVDDPQTFFDVCVEQANANGDNWQDVCNMSDDNGDIKLAPMLEIQVSSSNNNLPSDADLEEYGGISVRPLGGGAYPPKVVYVPLNVVVEPNTEERVAFYGKMLYKPGATWGNAQQVRLVWVVQMLVDVCAEFEGGICVDYDTHNEIQPVHTYYDDWELTALNIREDRGTEFAIIYEDQSVANPPELDTVLTPLTVDLDGVFLSARDCDTAIDGTCYGEGTPDLTVSGRGVSAPTIEQRLDRTQNSNVPNDQRWGLPNVLRVVNKSYSQRDEALGKLATIDTPALLDAAFTPFWSTGNPITPSLLFAREERF
;
A
#
# COMPACT_ATOMS: atom_id res chain seq x y z
N MET A 1 -76.16 -12.94 75.28
CA MET A 1 -77.03 -13.22 74.12
C MET A 1 -76.23 -13.07 72.82
N ASN A 2 -76.85 -13.42 71.68
CA ASN A 2 -76.28 -13.68 70.35
C ASN A 2 -75.30 -12.66 69.67
N LYS A 3 -74.46 -13.24 68.78
CA LYS A 3 -73.94 -12.74 67.47
C LYS A 3 -72.80 -11.69 67.32
N SER A 4 -71.84 -12.08 66.46
CA SER A 4 -70.92 -11.26 65.61
C SER A 4 -69.75 -10.55 66.34
N SER A 5 -68.57 -10.30 65.74
CA SER A 5 -68.12 -10.48 64.33
C SER A 5 -66.61 -10.88 64.21
N ARG A 6 -65.94 -10.61 63.07
CA ARG A 6 -65.65 -11.61 62.00
C ARG A 6 -64.66 -11.02 60.95
N ARG A 7 -63.59 -11.76 60.57
CA ARG A 7 -62.44 -11.39 59.66
C ARG A 7 -61.25 -10.70 60.38
N PRO A 8 -60.01 -10.69 59.82
CA PRO A 8 -59.44 -11.43 58.67
C PRO A 8 -58.06 -12.12 58.94
N HIS A 9 -57.92 -13.44 58.73
CA HIS A 9 -56.58 -14.11 58.82
C HIS A 9 -56.24 -15.15 57.74
N ARG A 10 -57.18 -15.61 56.91
CA ARG A 10 -56.93 -16.73 55.97
C ARG A 10 -56.22 -16.38 54.65
N VAL A 11 -56.08 -15.10 54.29
CA VAL A 11 -55.45 -14.70 53.01
C VAL A 11 -53.91 -14.78 53.06
N ARG A 12 -53.29 -14.38 54.18
CA ARG A 12 -51.81 -14.36 54.31
C ARG A 12 -51.16 -15.75 54.20
N TRP A 13 -51.84 -16.80 54.66
CA TRP A 13 -51.30 -18.17 54.64
C TRP A 13 -51.29 -18.80 53.23
N ILE A 14 -52.25 -18.45 52.37
CA ILE A 14 -52.32 -18.98 51.00
C ILE A 14 -51.17 -18.41 50.15
N ALA A 15 -50.85 -17.12 50.32
CA ALA A 15 -49.73 -16.47 49.64
C ALA A 15 -48.37 -17.07 50.02
N LEU A 16 -48.14 -17.38 51.29
CA LEU A 16 -46.89 -17.98 51.78
C LEU A 16 -46.66 -19.40 51.24
N ILE A 17 -47.71 -20.20 51.11
CA ILE A 17 -47.61 -21.57 50.58
C ILE A 17 -47.26 -21.54 49.08
N LEU A 18 -47.89 -20.65 48.30
CA LEU A 18 -47.60 -20.48 46.88
C LEU A 18 -46.13 -20.07 46.61
N LEU A 19 -45.59 -19.15 47.41
CA LEU A 19 -44.19 -18.73 47.33
C LEU A 19 -43.23 -19.89 47.64
N ALA A 20 -43.53 -20.71 48.66
CA ALA A 20 -42.70 -21.86 49.02
C ALA A 20 -42.68 -22.94 47.92
N SER A 21 -43.81 -23.20 47.24
CA SER A 21 -43.85 -24.14 46.12
C SER A 21 -43.08 -23.67 44.88
N LEU A 22 -43.05 -22.37 44.60
CA LEU A 22 -42.27 -21.80 43.49
C LEU A 22 -40.76 -21.90 43.74
N ALA A 23 -40.30 -21.62 44.96
CA ALA A 23 -38.89 -21.74 45.32
C ALA A 23 -38.37 -23.20 45.18
N LEU A 24 -39.15 -24.19 45.61
CA LEU A 24 -38.79 -25.61 45.46
C LEU A 24 -38.74 -26.08 44.00
N ALA A 25 -39.62 -25.57 43.14
CA ALA A 25 -39.57 -25.87 41.71
C ALA A 25 -38.30 -25.31 41.03
N ALA A 26 -37.89 -24.09 41.40
CA ALA A 26 -36.66 -23.48 40.88
C ALA A 26 -35.39 -24.26 41.30
N ILE A 27 -35.31 -24.69 42.57
CA ILE A 27 -34.18 -25.48 43.09
C ILE A 27 -34.09 -26.86 42.42
N ALA A 28 -35.23 -27.50 42.13
CA ALA A 28 -35.25 -28.78 41.41
C ALA A 28 -34.74 -28.66 39.96
N LEU A 29 -35.03 -27.54 39.27
CA LEU A 29 -34.51 -27.26 37.93
C LEU A 29 -33.00 -27.03 37.92
N PHE A 30 -32.48 -26.37 38.95
CA PHE A 30 -31.05 -26.04 39.08
C PHE A 30 -30.18 -27.30 39.31
N ALA A 31 -30.74 -28.32 39.95
CA ALA A 31 -30.04 -29.58 40.26
C ALA A 31 -29.83 -30.50 39.04
N THR A 32 -30.52 -30.27 37.91
CA THR A 32 -30.42 -31.11 36.70
C THR A 32 -29.45 -30.58 35.64
N MET A 33 -28.81 -29.42 35.85
CA MET A 33 -27.96 -28.77 34.84
C MET A 33 -26.45 -28.79 35.17
N THR A 34 -26.04 -29.41 36.27
CA THR A 34 -24.63 -29.50 36.73
C THR A 34 -24.03 -30.88 36.45
N GLY A 35 -24.28 -31.42 35.25
CA GLY A 35 -24.18 -32.86 34.95
C GLY A 35 -23.26 -33.28 33.79
N SER A 36 -22.35 -32.42 33.31
CA SER A 36 -21.28 -32.81 32.38
C SER A 36 -20.10 -31.84 32.47
N SER A 37 -18.89 -32.36 32.28
CA SER A 37 -17.62 -31.64 32.52
C SER A 37 -16.61 -31.90 31.40
N LEU A 38 -15.76 -30.92 31.12
CA LEU A 38 -14.48 -31.04 30.41
C LEU A 38 -14.54 -31.58 28.96
N SER A 39 -14.70 -30.66 28.00
CA SER A 39 -14.08 -30.72 26.66
C SER A 39 -14.04 -29.31 26.05
N ARG A 40 -12.83 -28.75 25.89
CA ARG A 40 -12.53 -27.57 25.05
C ARG A 40 -11.07 -27.65 24.56
N VAL A 41 -10.84 -28.55 23.62
CA VAL A 41 -9.62 -28.65 22.81
C VAL A 41 -10.13 -29.04 21.41
N PHE A 42 -9.90 -28.15 20.43
CA PHE A 42 -10.43 -28.17 19.05
C PHE A 42 -11.97 -28.32 18.90
N ALA A 43 -12.58 -27.36 18.19
CA ALA A 43 -13.95 -27.48 17.71
C ALA A 43 -13.91 -28.10 16.30
N ALA A 44 -14.66 -29.18 16.06
CA ALA A 44 -14.76 -29.77 14.73
C ALA A 44 -15.40 -28.78 13.73
N PRO A 45 -15.08 -28.84 12.42
CA PRO A 45 -15.54 -27.85 11.41
C PRO A 45 -17.05 -27.60 11.40
N ASP A 46 -17.86 -28.65 11.60
CA ASP A 46 -19.33 -28.54 11.72
C ASP A 46 -19.76 -27.55 12.82
N GLN A 47 -19.05 -27.50 13.95
CA GLN A 47 -19.38 -26.64 15.07
C GLN A 47 -18.94 -25.18 14.82
N ALA A 48 -17.82 -24.96 14.14
CA ALA A 48 -17.38 -23.63 13.72
C ALA A 48 -18.38 -23.02 12.72
N ARG A 49 -18.72 -23.76 11.65
CA ARG A 49 -19.75 -23.38 10.67
C ARG A 49 -21.11 -23.13 11.34
N SER A 50 -21.52 -23.98 12.28
CA SER A 50 -22.77 -23.80 13.03
C SER A 50 -22.80 -22.50 13.85
N THR A 51 -21.65 -22.09 14.40
CA THR A 51 -21.53 -20.88 15.22
C THR A 51 -21.58 -19.62 14.35
N VAL A 52 -20.76 -19.54 13.30
CA VAL A 52 -20.75 -18.40 12.35
C VAL A 52 -22.12 -18.19 11.71
N MET A 53 -22.74 -19.25 11.18
CA MET A 53 -24.09 -19.16 10.60
C MET A 53 -25.19 -18.92 11.63
N THR A 54 -24.90 -18.99 12.94
CA THR A 54 -25.82 -18.54 14.00
C THR A 54 -25.63 -17.06 14.30
N ALA A 55 -24.39 -16.54 14.31
CA ALA A 55 -24.08 -15.12 14.46
C ALA A 55 -24.71 -14.27 13.33
N TYR A 56 -24.51 -14.67 12.07
CA TYR A 56 -25.12 -14.03 10.90
C TYR A 56 -26.66 -14.01 10.99
N ARG A 57 -27.30 -15.13 11.36
CA ARG A 57 -28.75 -15.15 11.62
C ARG A 57 -29.17 -14.29 12.80
N GLN A 58 -28.33 -14.09 13.83
CA GLN A 58 -28.64 -13.15 14.90
C GLN A 58 -28.68 -11.72 14.38
N VAL A 59 -27.74 -11.30 13.52
CA VAL A 59 -27.77 -9.97 12.88
C VAL A 59 -29.02 -9.79 12.02
N GLN A 60 -29.40 -10.78 11.21
CA GLN A 60 -30.67 -10.79 10.47
C GLN A 60 -31.93 -10.66 11.37
N ASN A 61 -31.84 -11.03 12.66
CA ASN A 61 -32.91 -10.85 13.65
C ASN A 61 -32.80 -9.54 14.47
N VAL A 62 -31.61 -8.92 14.55
CA VAL A 62 -31.45 -7.54 15.04
C VAL A 62 -32.06 -6.56 14.03
N GLY A 63 -31.87 -6.84 12.74
CA GLY A 63 -32.50 -6.13 11.64
C GLY A 63 -31.82 -4.84 11.22
N ALA A 64 -30.92 -4.25 12.02
CA ALA A 64 -30.15 -3.07 11.66
C ALA A 64 -28.77 -3.05 12.32
N TYR A 65 -27.80 -2.40 11.68
CA TYR A 65 -26.47 -2.14 12.24
C TYR A 65 -25.80 -0.89 11.64
N GLN A 66 -24.89 -0.30 12.40
CA GLN A 66 -23.92 0.69 11.94
C GLN A 66 -22.61 0.01 11.60
N PHE A 67 -21.87 0.57 10.64
CA PHE A 67 -20.57 0.07 10.21
C PHE A 67 -19.60 1.20 9.88
N SER A 68 -18.32 0.92 10.03
CA SER A 68 -17.22 1.62 9.35
C SER A 68 -16.38 0.59 8.61
N SER A 69 -15.85 0.96 7.45
CA SER A 69 -15.08 0.03 6.62
C SER A 69 -14.01 0.73 5.80
N ASP A 70 -12.82 0.13 5.85
CA ASP A 70 -11.68 0.42 5.00
C ASP A 70 -11.68 -0.58 3.85
N ILE A 71 -11.72 -0.08 2.62
CA ILE A 71 -11.69 -0.88 1.39
C ILE A 71 -10.42 -0.51 0.62
N SER A 72 -9.58 -1.50 0.35
CA SER A 72 -8.38 -1.38 -0.47
C SER A 72 -8.53 -2.22 -1.72
N GLN A 73 -8.39 -1.61 -2.90
CA GLN A 73 -8.48 -2.31 -4.19
C GLN A 73 -7.17 -2.16 -4.97
N GLU A 74 -6.44 -3.25 -5.13
CA GLU A 74 -5.24 -3.32 -5.99
C GLU A 74 -5.66 -3.76 -7.40
N ILE A 75 -5.49 -2.88 -8.39
CA ILE A 75 -5.64 -3.21 -9.81
C ILE A 75 -4.26 -3.66 -10.32
N ILE A 76 -4.14 -4.93 -10.71
CA ILE A 76 -2.89 -5.56 -11.15
C ILE A 76 -2.97 -5.79 -12.68
N PRO A 77 -2.16 -5.09 -13.49
CA PRO A 77 -2.06 -5.37 -14.92
C PRO A 77 -1.64 -6.82 -15.19
N LEU A 78 -2.31 -7.49 -16.12
CA LEU A 78 -1.83 -8.77 -16.64
C LEU A 78 -0.58 -8.54 -17.51
N ALA A 79 0.34 -9.51 -17.49
CA ALA A 79 1.53 -9.52 -18.32
C ALA A 79 1.17 -9.66 -19.82
N THR A 80 0.85 -8.53 -20.45
CA THR A 80 0.54 -8.41 -21.88
C THR A 80 1.35 -7.27 -22.49
N ALA A 81 1.53 -7.30 -23.82
CA ALA A 81 2.26 -6.27 -24.55
C ALA A 81 1.63 -4.85 -24.43
N GLY A 82 0.38 -4.73 -23.97
CA GLY A 82 -0.27 -3.44 -23.70
C GLY A 82 0.05 -2.83 -22.33
N ASN A 83 0.68 -3.59 -21.43
CA ASN A 83 0.91 -3.23 -20.03
C ASN A 83 2.40 -3.05 -19.66
N VAL A 84 3.32 -3.14 -20.62
CA VAL A 84 4.76 -2.93 -20.37
C VAL A 84 4.98 -1.54 -19.76
N GLY A 85 5.58 -1.50 -18.56
CA GLY A 85 5.81 -0.26 -17.81
C GLY A 85 4.63 0.22 -16.95
N ARG A 86 3.57 -0.59 -16.74
CA ARG A 86 2.52 -0.31 -15.76
C ARG A 86 2.74 -1.11 -14.48
N SER A 87 2.82 -0.44 -13.33
CA SER A 87 2.72 -1.07 -12.00
C SER A 87 1.29 -1.49 -11.69
N SER A 88 1.08 -2.21 -10.57
CA SER A 88 -0.24 -2.21 -9.96
C SER A 88 -0.62 -0.82 -9.43
N LYS A 89 -1.92 -0.58 -9.25
CA LYS A 89 -2.45 0.65 -8.64
C LYS A 89 -3.45 0.31 -7.55
N THR A 90 -3.11 0.67 -6.33
CA THR A 90 -4.00 0.58 -5.16
C THR A 90 -4.92 1.80 -5.09
N GLN A 91 -6.17 1.57 -4.71
CA GLN A 91 -7.16 2.60 -4.40
C GLN A 91 -7.75 2.31 -3.03
N ARG A 92 -7.61 3.23 -2.08
CA ARG A 92 -8.22 3.13 -0.74
C ARG A 92 -9.46 4.01 -0.66
N VAL A 93 -10.55 3.45 -0.12
CA VAL A 93 -11.84 4.12 0.08
C VAL A 93 -12.31 3.84 1.51
N TYR A 94 -12.62 4.90 2.26
CA TYR A 94 -13.24 4.79 3.59
C TYR A 94 -14.74 5.00 3.47
N ILE A 95 -15.53 4.15 4.15
CA ILE A 95 -16.98 4.31 4.24
C ILE A 95 -17.47 4.16 5.68
N GLU A 96 -18.44 5.00 6.07
CA GLU A 96 -19.21 4.83 7.31
C GLU A 96 -20.70 4.86 7.00
N GLY A 97 -21.51 4.12 7.74
CA GLY A 97 -22.94 4.11 7.49
C GLY A 97 -23.80 3.33 8.47
N GLU A 98 -25.08 3.27 8.13
CA GLU A 98 -26.09 2.45 8.78
C GLU A 98 -26.91 1.68 7.74
N THR A 99 -27.29 0.46 8.10
CA THR A 99 -28.20 -0.38 7.31
C THR A 99 -29.35 -0.87 8.18
N ASP A 100 -30.56 -0.84 7.62
CA ASP A 100 -31.74 -1.52 8.13
C ASP A 100 -32.18 -2.57 7.09
N LEU A 101 -31.89 -3.83 7.43
CA LEU A 101 -32.16 -5.04 6.64
C LEU A 101 -33.67 -5.33 6.52
N ALA A 102 -34.47 -4.86 7.47
CA ALA A 102 -35.92 -5.04 7.48
C ALA A 102 -36.63 -3.96 6.64
N ALA A 103 -36.13 -2.73 6.66
CA ALA A 103 -36.57 -1.62 5.81
C ALA A 103 -35.98 -1.68 4.38
N ARG A 104 -34.84 -2.37 4.20
CA ARG A 104 -33.99 -2.37 2.99
C ARG A 104 -33.50 -0.96 2.65
N THR A 105 -32.91 -0.31 3.65
CA THR A 105 -32.32 1.02 3.52
C THR A 105 -30.88 1.00 3.99
N LEU A 106 -29.97 1.44 3.12
CA LEU A 106 -28.55 1.63 3.40
C LEU A 106 -28.26 3.13 3.27
N GLN A 107 -27.65 3.74 4.29
CA GLN A 107 -27.11 5.10 4.24
C GLN A 107 -25.62 5.04 4.53
N LEU A 108 -24.79 5.63 3.67
CA LEU A 108 -23.36 5.71 3.89
C LEU A 108 -22.76 7.05 3.43
N ALA A 109 -21.71 7.47 4.10
CA ALA A 109 -20.78 8.49 3.67
C ALA A 109 -19.53 7.78 3.11
N LEU A 110 -19.03 8.26 1.97
CA LEU A 110 -17.85 7.74 1.29
C LEU A 110 -16.79 8.82 1.13
N TRP A 111 -15.57 8.50 1.54
CA TRP A 111 -14.39 9.31 1.36
C TRP A 111 -13.39 8.57 0.46
N SER A 112 -13.02 9.20 -0.64
CA SER A 112 -11.89 8.80 -1.49
C SER A 112 -10.65 9.64 -1.12
N GLN A 113 -9.49 9.32 -1.68
CA GLN A 113 -8.26 10.10 -1.52
C GLN A 113 -8.53 11.61 -1.76
N GLY A 114 -8.25 12.44 -0.75
CA GLY A 114 -8.54 13.88 -0.71
C GLY A 114 -9.72 14.29 0.19
N GLY A 115 -10.60 13.37 0.58
CA GLY A 115 -11.69 13.65 1.54
C GLY A 115 -11.23 13.54 3.01
N SER A 116 -11.85 14.31 3.91
CA SER A 116 -11.55 14.28 5.35
C SER A 116 -12.72 13.74 6.17
N VAL A 117 -12.47 12.70 6.98
CA VAL A 117 -13.46 12.12 7.90
C VAL A 117 -13.89 13.14 8.98
N MET A 118 -13.04 14.13 9.29
CA MET A 118 -13.38 15.23 10.20
C MET A 118 -14.35 16.26 9.58
N ASP A 119 -14.49 16.30 8.25
CA ASP A 119 -15.45 17.15 7.54
C ASP A 119 -16.40 16.32 6.67
N ALA A 120 -17.55 15.99 7.27
CA ALA A 120 -18.64 15.25 6.63
C ALA A 120 -19.30 15.98 5.43
N SER A 121 -18.91 17.22 5.12
CA SER A 121 -19.29 17.89 3.86
C SER A 121 -18.45 17.44 2.66
N THR A 122 -17.21 16.97 2.89
CA THR A 122 -16.32 16.41 1.86
C THR A 122 -16.74 15.00 1.40
N ALA A 123 -17.62 14.34 2.17
CA ALA A 123 -18.10 13.00 1.85
C ALA A 123 -19.09 12.98 0.67
N ALA A 124 -18.94 11.99 -0.20
CA ALA A 124 -20.01 11.57 -1.10
C ALA A 124 -21.03 10.77 -0.28
N GLN A 125 -22.21 11.34 -0.04
CA GLN A 125 -23.26 10.70 0.75
C GLN A 125 -24.19 9.91 -0.18
N ILE A 126 -24.28 8.60 0.04
CA ILE A 126 -25.11 7.68 -0.74
C ILE A 126 -26.21 7.09 0.15
N LYS A 127 -27.43 7.03 -0.39
CA LYS A 127 -28.56 6.35 0.24
C LYS A 127 -29.25 5.43 -0.75
N VAL A 128 -29.44 4.18 -0.37
CA VAL A 128 -30.25 3.20 -1.12
C VAL A 128 -31.59 3.04 -0.42
N GLU A 129 -32.70 3.20 -1.15
CA GLU A 129 -34.06 2.89 -0.71
C GLU A 129 -34.67 1.84 -1.66
N GLY A 130 -34.59 0.56 -1.28
CA GLY A 130 -34.98 -0.56 -2.13
C GLY A 130 -34.05 -0.71 -3.34
N GLU A 131 -34.53 -0.39 -4.55
CA GLU A 131 -33.72 -0.43 -5.79
C GLU A 131 -33.02 0.90 -6.10
N LYS A 132 -33.55 2.03 -5.61
CA LYS A 132 -33.04 3.36 -5.97
C LYS A 132 -31.86 3.72 -5.09
N ALA A 133 -30.71 3.96 -5.72
CA ALA A 133 -29.64 4.70 -5.09
C ALA A 133 -29.84 6.20 -5.32
N PHE A 134 -29.48 6.99 -4.33
CA PHE A 134 -29.40 8.45 -4.38
C PHE A 134 -28.02 8.88 -3.90
N THR A 135 -27.48 9.95 -4.48
CA THR A 135 -26.19 10.53 -4.10
C THR A 135 -26.30 12.04 -3.89
N ARG A 136 -25.46 12.59 -3.02
CA ARG A 136 -25.20 14.02 -2.89
C ARG A 136 -23.77 14.28 -2.40
N GLN A 137 -23.22 15.44 -2.71
CA GLN A 137 -21.98 15.95 -2.11
C GLN A 137 -22.33 17.10 -1.16
N GLY A 138 -21.81 17.06 0.07
CA GLY A 138 -22.15 18.01 1.12
C GLY A 138 -23.67 18.21 1.30
N GLU A 139 -24.11 19.47 1.36
CA GLU A 139 -25.53 19.84 1.55
C GLU A 139 -26.31 20.06 0.24
N SER A 140 -25.90 19.42 -0.86
CA SER A 140 -26.65 19.46 -2.13
C SER A 140 -27.94 18.63 -2.08
N ASP A 141 -28.87 18.92 -3.00
CA ASP A 141 -30.10 18.14 -3.20
C ASP A 141 -29.78 16.70 -3.67
N TRP A 142 -30.45 15.71 -3.10
CA TRP A 142 -30.30 14.30 -3.46
C TRP A 142 -30.66 14.02 -4.92
N GLN A 143 -29.72 13.46 -5.68
CA GLN A 143 -29.91 13.05 -7.07
C GLN A 143 -30.02 11.52 -7.17
N GLU A 144 -30.94 11.01 -8.00
CA GLU A 144 -31.08 9.57 -8.24
C GLU A 144 -29.93 9.06 -9.13
N THR A 145 -29.31 7.95 -8.73
CA THR A 145 -28.13 7.36 -9.40
C THR A 145 -28.26 5.84 -9.55
N GLU A 146 -27.36 5.22 -10.31
CA GLU A 146 -27.32 3.77 -10.51
C GLU A 146 -26.83 3.05 -9.24
N ASN A 147 -27.44 1.90 -8.91
CA ASN A 147 -27.18 1.22 -7.64
C ASN A 147 -25.98 0.27 -7.73
N PHE A 148 -24.79 0.83 -7.53
CA PHE A 148 -23.51 0.10 -7.53
C PHE A 148 -23.23 -0.71 -6.26
N THR A 149 -24.03 -0.54 -5.18
CA THR A 149 -23.76 -1.18 -3.87
C THR A 149 -23.84 -2.71 -3.90
N GLY A 150 -24.49 -3.29 -4.91
CA GLY A 150 -24.63 -4.74 -5.09
C GLY A 150 -23.32 -5.52 -5.30
N GLY A 151 -22.18 -4.84 -5.50
CA GLY A 151 -20.87 -5.50 -5.58
C GLY A 151 -20.28 -5.89 -4.22
N PHE A 152 -20.47 -5.05 -3.19
CA PHE A 152 -19.82 -5.18 -1.88
C PHE A 152 -20.80 -5.26 -0.69
N ALA A 153 -22.05 -4.82 -0.85
CA ALA A 153 -23.12 -5.01 0.12
C ALA A 153 -24.44 -5.43 -0.58
N PRO A 154 -24.51 -6.64 -1.17
CA PRO A 154 -25.73 -7.17 -1.77
C PRO A 154 -26.98 -7.00 -0.89
N GLY A 155 -27.96 -6.23 -1.35
CA GLY A 155 -29.18 -5.95 -0.60
C GLY A 155 -29.02 -5.05 0.65
N GLY A 156 -27.85 -4.43 0.83
CA GLY A 156 -27.51 -3.59 1.97
C GLY A 156 -26.81 -4.32 3.13
N ASP A 157 -26.32 -5.55 2.94
CA ASP A 157 -25.68 -6.35 4.00
C ASP A 157 -24.27 -6.83 3.61
N PHE A 158 -23.25 -6.35 4.33
CA PHE A 158 -21.85 -6.74 4.19
C PHE A 158 -21.59 -8.18 4.67
N LEU A 159 -22.42 -8.74 5.55
CA LEU A 159 -22.23 -10.11 6.04
C LEU A 159 -22.62 -11.18 5.01
N THR A 160 -23.13 -10.80 3.83
CA THR A 160 -23.61 -11.74 2.79
C THR A 160 -22.51 -12.62 2.20
N PHE A 161 -21.24 -12.21 2.25
CA PHE A 161 -20.10 -13.06 1.89
C PHE A 161 -20.05 -14.36 2.72
N LEU A 162 -20.61 -14.38 3.94
CA LEU A 162 -20.68 -15.58 4.79
C LEU A 162 -21.59 -16.69 4.21
N GLU A 163 -22.46 -16.39 3.24
CA GLU A 163 -23.24 -17.40 2.50
C GLU A 163 -22.36 -18.20 1.52
N ALA A 164 -21.24 -17.62 1.07
CA ALA A 164 -20.24 -18.27 0.24
C ALA A 164 -19.08 -18.90 1.04
N ALA A 165 -19.03 -18.68 2.36
CA ALA A 165 -17.94 -19.14 3.21
C ALA A 165 -17.84 -20.67 3.27
N THR A 166 -16.66 -21.19 2.96
CA THR A 166 -16.22 -22.59 3.08
C THR A 166 -15.15 -22.74 4.16
N ASN A 167 -14.79 -23.98 4.52
CA ASN A 167 -13.68 -24.33 5.43
C ASN A 167 -13.59 -23.54 6.76
N ILE A 168 -14.74 -23.10 7.29
CA ILE A 168 -14.85 -22.26 8.49
C ILE A 168 -14.19 -22.93 9.69
N GLN A 169 -13.14 -22.32 10.23
CA GLN A 169 -12.32 -22.82 11.33
C GLN A 169 -12.25 -21.83 12.50
N LEU A 170 -11.86 -22.31 13.68
CA LEU A 170 -11.65 -21.49 14.88
C LEU A 170 -10.15 -21.18 15.00
N ALA A 171 -9.77 -19.91 14.78
CA ALA A 171 -8.38 -19.48 14.84
C ALA A 171 -7.94 -19.16 16.28
N ASN A 172 -6.63 -19.28 16.54
CA ASN A 172 -6.06 -18.83 17.80
C ASN A 172 -6.24 -17.30 17.96
N PRO A 173 -6.48 -16.80 19.19
CA PRO A 173 -6.62 -15.37 19.45
C PRO A 173 -5.26 -14.68 19.28
N ALA A 174 -5.20 -13.72 18.35
CA ALA A 174 -4.00 -12.91 18.13
C ALA A 174 -3.65 -12.05 19.36
N ALA A 175 -2.35 -11.84 19.59
CA ALA A 175 -1.87 -10.93 20.63
C ALA A 175 -2.33 -9.50 20.31
N GLY A 176 -3.03 -8.86 21.25
CA GLY A 176 -3.70 -7.56 21.04
C GLY A 176 -5.22 -7.64 20.97
N GLY A 177 -5.80 -8.80 20.65
CA GLY A 177 -7.25 -9.01 20.68
C GLY A 177 -7.84 -8.82 22.09
N GLY A 178 -8.69 -7.79 22.26
CA GLY A 178 -9.32 -7.47 23.55
C GLY A 178 -10.02 -8.67 24.21
N SER A 179 -9.79 -8.87 25.50
CA SER A 179 -10.16 -10.09 26.24
C SER A 179 -11.67 -10.38 26.24
N GLY A 180 -12.13 -11.17 25.28
CA GLY A 180 -13.55 -11.48 25.09
C GLY A 180 -13.99 -11.73 23.64
N LEU A 181 -13.11 -11.57 22.65
CA LEU A 181 -13.38 -11.89 21.24
C LEU A 181 -13.04 -13.35 20.89
N THR A 182 -13.73 -13.90 19.89
CA THR A 182 -13.48 -15.23 19.29
C THR A 182 -13.31 -15.07 17.78
N ARG A 183 -12.17 -15.52 17.23
CA ARG A 183 -11.82 -15.37 15.81
C ARG A 183 -12.11 -16.64 15.02
N TYR A 184 -12.73 -16.49 13.85
CA TYR A 184 -12.94 -17.57 12.88
C TYR A 184 -12.33 -17.19 11.53
N THR A 185 -11.64 -18.13 10.90
CA THR A 185 -11.17 -18.02 9.50
C THR A 185 -12.10 -18.79 8.57
N PHE A 186 -12.18 -18.40 7.29
CA PHE A 186 -12.98 -19.08 6.27
C PHE A 186 -12.49 -18.75 4.85
N ASP A 187 -12.76 -19.65 3.90
CA ASP A 187 -12.45 -19.45 2.48
C ASP A 187 -13.71 -18.95 1.74
N ILE A 188 -13.58 -18.32 0.57
CA ILE A 188 -14.70 -17.79 -0.22
C ILE A 188 -14.80 -18.51 -1.58
N ASP A 189 -15.83 -19.36 -1.72
CA ASP A 189 -16.13 -20.09 -2.96
C ASP A 189 -16.94 -19.22 -3.94
N GLY A 190 -16.28 -18.63 -4.95
CA GLY A 190 -16.90 -17.86 -6.02
C GLY A 190 -18.11 -18.56 -6.69
N PRO A 191 -18.02 -19.86 -7.03
CA PRO A 191 -19.17 -20.64 -7.50
C PRO A 191 -20.37 -20.69 -6.54
N SER A 192 -20.19 -20.55 -5.22
CA SER A 192 -21.27 -20.39 -4.23
C SER A 192 -21.79 -18.96 -4.19
N TYR A 193 -20.91 -17.96 -4.18
CA TYR A 193 -21.32 -16.55 -4.21
C TYR A 193 -22.13 -16.20 -5.47
N ALA A 194 -21.69 -16.66 -6.64
CA ALA A 194 -22.39 -16.50 -7.90
C ALA A 194 -23.75 -17.22 -7.92
N ARG A 195 -23.89 -18.36 -7.24
CA ARG A 195 -25.21 -19.01 -7.04
C ARG A 195 -26.11 -18.17 -6.14
N TYR A 196 -25.60 -17.67 -5.02
CA TYR A 196 -26.34 -16.81 -4.10
C TYR A 196 -26.85 -15.52 -4.78
N LEU A 197 -25.97 -14.80 -5.49
CA LEU A 197 -26.35 -13.61 -6.26
C LEU A 197 -27.40 -13.91 -7.33
N ARG A 198 -27.20 -14.98 -8.14
CA ARG A 198 -28.17 -15.40 -9.16
C ARG A 198 -29.54 -15.69 -8.55
N ASP A 199 -29.59 -16.48 -7.48
CA ASP A 199 -30.85 -16.89 -6.84
C ASP A 199 -31.55 -15.71 -6.16
N SER A 200 -30.81 -14.74 -5.61
CA SER A 200 -31.34 -13.50 -5.04
C SER A 200 -31.97 -12.62 -6.13
N MET A 201 -31.23 -12.33 -7.21
CA MET A 201 -31.73 -11.55 -8.36
C MET A 201 -32.93 -12.23 -9.03
N GLN A 202 -32.93 -13.56 -9.16
CA GLN A 202 -34.06 -14.30 -9.72
C GLN A 202 -35.30 -14.24 -8.82
N GLN A 203 -35.15 -14.34 -7.49
CA GLN A 203 -36.27 -14.17 -6.55
C GLN A 203 -36.86 -12.76 -6.64
N GLU A 204 -36.01 -11.74 -6.78
CA GLU A 204 -36.46 -10.35 -6.93
C GLU A 204 -37.20 -10.11 -8.26
N MET A 205 -36.64 -10.53 -9.39
CA MET A 205 -37.31 -10.43 -10.70
C MET A 205 -38.59 -11.26 -10.78
N ALA A 206 -38.68 -12.38 -10.06
CA ALA A 206 -39.89 -13.19 -9.94
C ALA A 206 -40.95 -12.52 -9.05
N ALA A 207 -40.57 -11.93 -7.92
CA ALA A 207 -41.48 -11.18 -7.05
C ALA A 207 -42.10 -9.96 -7.75
N LYS A 208 -41.32 -9.32 -8.64
CA LYS A 208 -41.76 -8.19 -9.48
C LYS A 208 -42.48 -8.63 -10.77
N GLY A 209 -42.52 -9.93 -11.06
CA GLY A 209 -43.21 -10.50 -12.23
C GLY A 209 -42.54 -10.20 -13.58
N VAL A 210 -41.27 -9.79 -13.57
CA VAL A 210 -40.53 -9.35 -14.78
C VAL A 210 -39.81 -10.53 -15.45
N LEU A 211 -39.46 -11.57 -14.69
CA LEU A 211 -38.69 -12.72 -15.19
C LEU A 211 -39.46 -13.49 -16.28
N PRO A 212 -38.95 -13.58 -17.54
CA PRO A 212 -39.58 -14.38 -18.58
C PRO A 212 -39.56 -15.87 -18.25
N ARG A 213 -40.63 -16.61 -18.59
CA ARG A 213 -40.73 -18.06 -18.34
C ARG A 213 -39.65 -18.82 -19.12
N GLY A 214 -38.59 -19.24 -18.42
CA GLY A 214 -37.46 -19.98 -18.98
C GLY A 214 -36.19 -19.17 -19.21
N ALA A 215 -36.11 -17.92 -18.76
CA ALA A 215 -34.86 -17.16 -18.73
C ALA A 215 -34.02 -17.56 -17.51
N ASN A 216 -32.77 -17.97 -17.75
CA ASN A 216 -31.73 -17.98 -16.72
C ASN A 216 -30.99 -16.64 -16.72
N LEU A 217 -30.45 -16.26 -15.57
CA LEU A 217 -29.55 -15.12 -15.44
C LEU A 217 -28.13 -15.69 -15.38
N ASP A 218 -27.21 -15.20 -16.21
CA ASP A 218 -25.78 -15.47 -16.04
C ASP A 218 -25.08 -14.25 -15.47
N LEU A 219 -24.04 -14.51 -14.67
CA LEU A 219 -23.19 -13.52 -14.05
C LEU A 219 -21.84 -13.47 -14.77
N PRO A 220 -21.12 -12.33 -14.74
CA PRO A 220 -19.79 -12.24 -15.31
C PRO A 220 -18.84 -13.31 -14.75
N ALA A 221 -18.00 -13.89 -15.60
CA ALA A 221 -17.10 -14.98 -15.23
C ALA A 221 -16.16 -14.63 -14.05
N GLN A 222 -15.80 -13.36 -13.90
CA GLN A 222 -15.04 -12.82 -12.76
C GLN A 222 -15.69 -13.15 -11.40
N TYR A 223 -17.02 -13.11 -11.27
CA TYR A 223 -17.72 -13.48 -10.03
C TYR A 223 -17.84 -14.99 -9.83
N VAL A 224 -17.82 -15.77 -10.92
CA VAL A 224 -17.88 -17.24 -10.87
C VAL A 224 -16.51 -17.83 -10.51
N ASN A 225 -15.44 -17.17 -10.96
CA ASN A 225 -14.05 -17.60 -10.81
C ASN A 225 -13.31 -16.86 -9.69
N MET A 226 -13.97 -16.00 -8.89
CA MET A 226 -13.32 -15.39 -7.74
C MET A 226 -12.89 -16.46 -6.73
N SER A 227 -11.81 -16.16 -6.03
CA SER A 227 -11.42 -16.88 -4.82
C SER A 227 -11.02 -15.87 -3.74
N GLY A 228 -10.76 -16.33 -2.53
CA GLY A 228 -10.39 -15.48 -1.42
C GLY A 228 -10.63 -16.14 -0.09
N ASP A 229 -10.43 -15.38 0.97
CA ASP A 229 -10.55 -15.79 2.36
C ASP A 229 -11.10 -14.65 3.22
N GLY A 230 -11.27 -14.91 4.51
CA GLY A 230 -11.64 -13.89 5.46
C GLY A 230 -11.62 -14.34 6.91
N GLU A 231 -11.67 -13.33 7.78
CA GLU A 231 -11.74 -13.49 9.22
C GLU A 231 -13.02 -12.87 9.78
N LEU A 232 -13.62 -13.51 10.79
CA LEU A 232 -14.79 -13.01 11.50
C LEU A 232 -14.55 -13.05 13.01
N TRP A 233 -14.60 -11.88 13.64
CA TRP A 233 -14.48 -11.74 15.09
C TRP A 233 -15.87 -11.65 15.70
N LEU A 234 -16.24 -12.64 16.51
CA LEU A 234 -17.45 -12.62 17.33
C LEU A 234 -17.13 -12.12 18.73
N ALA A 235 -17.94 -11.19 19.26
CA ALA A 235 -17.90 -10.85 20.67
C ALA A 235 -18.54 -11.97 21.53
N ALA A 236 -18.25 -11.96 22.83
CA ALA A 236 -18.87 -12.88 23.81
C ALA A 236 -20.42 -12.86 23.85
N SER A 237 -21.06 -11.87 23.22
CA SER A 237 -22.52 -11.82 23.00
C SER A 237 -23.02 -12.84 21.98
N GLY A 238 -22.18 -13.23 21.01
CA GLY A 238 -22.53 -14.00 19.81
C GLY A 238 -22.60 -13.19 18.50
N LEU A 239 -22.48 -11.85 18.57
CA LEU A 239 -22.57 -10.96 17.41
C LEU A 239 -21.19 -10.70 16.78
N PRO A 240 -21.08 -10.56 15.43
CA PRO A 240 -19.87 -10.05 14.77
C PRO A 240 -19.48 -8.66 15.28
N VAL A 241 -18.20 -8.35 15.41
CA VAL A 241 -17.72 -6.98 15.70
C VAL A 241 -16.71 -6.48 14.68
N ARG A 242 -16.00 -7.40 14.01
CA ARG A 242 -15.17 -7.12 12.85
C ARG A 242 -15.29 -8.28 11.85
N GLN A 243 -15.19 -7.96 10.58
CA GLN A 243 -14.96 -8.89 9.49
C GLN A 243 -13.77 -8.38 8.67
N LEU A 244 -12.96 -9.28 8.17
CA LEU A 244 -11.98 -9.05 7.12
C LEU A 244 -12.31 -10.00 5.98
N ILE A 245 -12.19 -9.52 4.75
CA ILE A 245 -12.36 -10.30 3.52
C ILE A 245 -11.20 -9.90 2.60
N GLN A 246 -10.49 -10.87 2.04
CA GLN A 246 -9.58 -10.68 0.92
C GLN A 246 -10.13 -11.46 -0.28
N LEU A 247 -10.21 -10.79 -1.44
CA LEU A 247 -10.76 -11.36 -2.68
C LEU A 247 -9.75 -11.21 -3.82
N ASP A 248 -9.56 -12.29 -4.57
CA ASP A 248 -8.93 -12.30 -5.88
C ASP A 248 -9.99 -12.39 -6.98
N LEU A 249 -10.12 -11.31 -7.75
CA LEU A 249 -11.06 -11.16 -8.86
C LEU A 249 -10.27 -11.29 -10.18
N PRO A 250 -10.33 -12.46 -10.85
CA PRO A 250 -9.61 -12.66 -12.11
C PRO A 250 -10.18 -11.78 -13.22
N ALA A 251 -9.42 -11.63 -14.31
CA ALA A 251 -9.75 -10.72 -15.40
C ALA A 251 -11.15 -10.97 -16.03
N ALA A 252 -11.88 -9.89 -16.27
CA ALA A 252 -13.24 -9.91 -16.80
C ALA A 252 -13.26 -9.92 -18.33
N GLY A 253 -13.18 -11.12 -18.94
CA GLY A 253 -13.32 -11.29 -20.39
C GLY A 253 -12.10 -10.77 -21.15
N ASP A 254 -12.27 -9.67 -21.90
CA ASP A 254 -11.19 -9.03 -22.68
C ASP A 254 -10.33 -8.06 -21.83
N ALA A 255 -10.54 -7.99 -20.51
CA ALA A 255 -9.78 -7.12 -19.61
C ALA A 255 -8.31 -7.55 -19.48
N ASP A 256 -7.39 -6.60 -19.54
CA ASP A 256 -5.95 -6.77 -19.43
C ASP A 256 -5.43 -6.60 -17.99
N TYR A 257 -6.27 -6.78 -16.98
CA TYR A 257 -5.94 -6.69 -15.55
C TYR A 257 -6.77 -7.65 -14.69
N ARG A 258 -6.22 -8.07 -13.56
CA ARG A 258 -6.93 -8.69 -12.43
C ARG A 258 -7.03 -7.69 -11.27
N THR A 259 -7.83 -8.00 -10.26
CA THR A 259 -8.03 -7.11 -9.11
C THR A 259 -7.94 -7.92 -7.82
N LYS A 260 -7.12 -7.49 -6.86
CA LYS A 260 -7.31 -7.88 -5.45
C LYS A 260 -8.17 -6.84 -4.76
N ALA A 261 -9.01 -7.27 -3.83
CA ALA A 261 -9.79 -6.37 -2.98
C ALA A 261 -9.77 -6.85 -1.53
N GLU A 262 -9.33 -5.99 -0.62
CA GLU A 262 -9.41 -6.16 0.82
C GLU A 262 -10.54 -5.29 1.38
N ILE A 263 -11.40 -5.89 2.21
CA ILE A 263 -12.56 -5.24 2.80
C ILE A 263 -12.53 -5.52 4.32
N ALA A 264 -12.10 -4.54 5.09
CA ALA A 264 -12.17 -4.57 6.55
C ALA A 264 -13.44 -3.85 7.01
N VAL A 265 -14.34 -4.53 7.74
CA VAL A 265 -15.61 -3.95 8.24
C VAL A 265 -15.69 -4.09 9.76
N ASN A 266 -15.98 -3.01 10.47
CA ASN A 266 -16.28 -3.00 11.89
C ASN A 266 -17.79 -2.77 12.10
N PHE A 267 -18.41 -3.49 13.05
CA PHE A 267 -19.88 -3.51 13.25
C PHE A 267 -20.31 -2.98 14.62
N SER A 268 -21.40 -2.22 14.65
CA SER A 268 -22.04 -1.71 15.87
C SER A 268 -23.57 -1.87 15.81
N TYR A 269 -24.18 -2.29 16.92
CA TYR A 269 -25.63 -2.58 17.01
C TYR A 269 -26.39 -1.71 18.02
N GLY A 270 -25.76 -0.63 18.52
CA GLY A 270 -26.34 0.27 19.52
C GLY A 270 -26.98 -0.43 20.73
N ASP A 271 -28.09 0.14 21.24
CA ASP A 271 -28.86 -0.43 22.35
C ASP A 271 -29.50 -1.81 22.03
N ALA A 272 -29.65 -2.17 20.75
CA ALA A 272 -30.23 -3.46 20.35
C ALA A 272 -29.28 -4.63 20.62
N GLY A 273 -27.98 -4.46 20.34
CA GLY A 273 -26.95 -5.47 20.65
C GLY A 273 -26.83 -5.76 22.15
N ALA A 274 -26.99 -4.74 23.00
CA ALA A 274 -26.94 -4.88 24.45
C ALA A 274 -28.04 -5.81 25.01
N LEU A 275 -29.23 -5.81 24.40
CA LEU A 275 -30.33 -6.69 24.80
C LEU A 275 -30.10 -8.17 24.46
N LEU A 276 -29.35 -8.47 23.39
CA LEU A 276 -28.93 -9.83 23.07
C LEU A 276 -27.73 -10.29 23.91
N ALA A 277 -26.73 -9.42 24.13
CA ALA A 277 -25.59 -9.71 25.01
C ALA A 277 -26.04 -10.05 26.45
N ALA A 278 -27.09 -9.39 26.95
CA ALA A 278 -27.70 -9.69 28.24
C ALA A 278 -28.42 -11.06 28.33
N SER A 279 -28.52 -11.81 27.22
CA SER A 279 -29.19 -13.11 27.16
C SER A 279 -28.26 -14.33 27.06
N SER A 280 -26.99 -14.12 26.68
CA SER A 280 -26.03 -15.20 26.35
C SER A 280 -24.97 -15.50 27.42
N SER A 281 -24.84 -14.67 28.47
CA SER A 281 -23.83 -14.85 29.53
C SER A 281 -24.35 -15.62 30.77
N PRO A 282 -23.68 -16.72 31.21
CA PRO A 282 -23.97 -17.36 32.49
C PRO A 282 -23.38 -16.57 33.67
N LEU A 283 -24.11 -16.48 34.79
CA LEU A 283 -23.65 -15.81 36.00
C LEU A 283 -22.69 -16.68 36.82
N ASP A 284 -21.38 -16.44 36.71
CA ASP A 284 -20.41 -16.92 37.71
C ASP A 284 -20.54 -16.07 38.98
N ILE A 285 -20.63 -16.74 40.14
CA ILE A 285 -20.68 -16.10 41.46
C ILE A 285 -19.70 -16.83 42.38
N THR A 286 -18.42 -16.51 42.22
CA THR A 286 -17.35 -16.87 43.15
C THR A 286 -16.90 -15.64 43.94
N ILE A 287 -17.13 -15.65 45.26
CA ILE A 287 -16.82 -14.55 46.18
C ILE A 287 -15.63 -14.95 47.05
N LEU A 288 -14.61 -14.08 47.18
CA LEU A 288 -13.94 -13.69 48.45
C LEU A 288 -12.55 -13.03 48.22
N GLN A 289 -12.50 -11.70 48.07
CA GLN A 289 -11.33 -10.89 48.50
C GLN A 289 -11.76 -9.56 49.14
N PRO A 290 -11.23 -9.20 50.33
CA PRO A 290 -11.64 -7.98 51.05
C PRO A 290 -10.81 -6.74 50.62
N GLY A 291 -11.14 -6.16 49.47
CA GLY A 291 -10.51 -4.91 48.99
C GLY A 291 -11.46 -3.90 48.34
N ALA A 292 -12.39 -4.35 47.49
CA ALA A 292 -13.21 -3.49 46.65
C ALA A 292 -14.48 -2.94 47.34
N LEU A 293 -14.33 -1.98 48.26
CA LEU A 293 -15.46 -1.23 48.86
C LEU A 293 -15.33 0.30 48.72
N ARG A 294 -15.08 0.78 47.50
CA ARG A 294 -15.24 2.20 47.12
C ARG A 294 -15.93 2.48 45.77
N GLY A 295 -16.31 1.45 45.00
CA GLY A 295 -16.81 1.60 43.62
C GLY A 295 -18.31 1.36 43.37
N LEU A 296 -19.13 1.11 44.40
CA LEU A 296 -20.54 0.73 44.22
C LEU A 296 -21.51 1.86 44.63
N ALA A 297 -21.62 2.89 43.79
CA ALA A 297 -22.55 4.02 43.99
C ALA A 297 -23.15 4.60 42.69
N ALA A 298 -23.08 3.88 41.56
CA ALA A 298 -23.75 4.20 40.31
C ALA A 298 -24.19 2.90 39.60
N GLY A 299 -25.18 2.97 38.70
CA GLY A 299 -25.48 1.87 37.75
C GLY A 299 -26.53 0.81 38.15
N VAL A 300 -27.57 1.12 38.96
CA VAL A 300 -28.69 0.17 39.22
C VAL A 300 -30.09 0.80 39.09
N VAL A 301 -30.36 1.54 38.00
CA VAL A 301 -31.73 1.99 37.62
C VAL A 301 -31.90 2.10 36.08
N ALA A 302 -31.85 0.99 35.34
CA ALA A 302 -32.03 1.03 33.87
C ALA A 302 -32.55 -0.26 33.21
N SER A 303 -33.58 -0.92 33.75
CA SER A 303 -34.39 -1.90 32.98
C SER A 303 -35.65 -2.39 33.73
N LEU A 304 -36.74 -1.65 33.59
CA LEU A 304 -38.11 -2.18 33.74
C LEU A 304 -38.88 -1.88 32.45
N PRO A 305 -39.67 -2.82 31.91
CA PRO A 305 -40.33 -2.64 30.62
C PRO A 305 -41.25 -1.42 30.63
N GLN A 306 -41.25 -0.63 29.55
CA GLN A 306 -41.85 0.71 29.51
C GLN A 306 -43.36 0.75 29.85
N ALA A 307 -44.07 -0.38 29.70
CA ALA A 307 -45.44 -0.56 30.19
C ALA A 307 -45.61 -0.32 31.70
N ALA A 308 -44.58 -0.58 32.51
CA ALA A 308 -44.59 -0.29 33.95
C ALA A 308 -44.47 1.21 34.25
N GLY A 309 -43.69 1.95 33.45
CA GLY A 309 -43.44 3.38 33.65
C GLY A 309 -44.71 4.23 33.56
N GLN A 310 -45.50 4.03 32.49
CA GLN A 310 -46.76 4.75 32.31
C GLN A 310 -47.78 4.43 33.41
N VAL A 311 -47.86 3.17 33.86
CA VAL A 311 -48.73 2.76 34.97
C VAL A 311 -48.26 3.37 36.30
N PHE A 312 -46.94 3.40 36.56
CA PHE A 312 -46.40 4.03 37.78
C PHE A 312 -46.62 5.55 37.78
N LEU A 313 -46.50 6.22 36.63
CA LEU A 313 -46.73 7.66 36.50
C LEU A 313 -48.23 7.99 36.66
N LEU A 314 -49.14 7.19 36.08
CA LEU A 314 -50.59 7.28 36.34
C LEU A 314 -50.93 7.06 37.82
N LEU A 315 -50.33 6.05 38.46
CA LEU A 315 -50.53 5.78 39.90
C LEU A 315 -49.94 6.89 40.78
N ALA A 316 -48.81 7.49 40.39
CA ALA A 316 -48.21 8.62 41.10
C ALA A 316 -49.06 9.89 40.96
N VAL A 317 -49.60 10.18 39.77
CA VAL A 317 -50.53 11.29 39.54
C VAL A 317 -51.85 11.07 40.27
N LEU A 318 -52.41 9.85 40.27
CA LEU A 318 -53.59 9.50 41.06
C LEU A 318 -53.33 9.60 42.56
N ALA A 319 -52.17 9.13 43.04
CA ALA A 319 -51.77 9.26 44.44
C ALA A 319 -51.58 10.73 44.85
N LEU A 320 -50.95 11.55 44.00
CA LEU A 320 -50.77 12.98 44.21
C LEU A 320 -52.10 13.73 44.22
N ALA A 321 -53.02 13.42 43.29
CA ALA A 321 -54.37 13.95 43.26
C ALA A 321 -55.17 13.56 44.52
N LEU A 322 -55.03 12.31 44.99
CA LEU A 322 -55.63 11.86 46.25
C LEU A 322 -55.01 12.59 47.46
N LEU A 323 -53.70 12.82 47.47
CA LEU A 323 -52.99 13.56 48.53
C LEU A 323 -53.40 15.04 48.56
N LEU A 324 -53.56 15.66 47.39
CA LEU A 324 -54.08 17.02 47.24
C LEU A 324 -55.54 17.11 47.70
N ALA A 325 -56.39 16.15 47.34
CA ALA A 325 -57.78 16.09 47.83
C ALA A 325 -57.86 15.95 49.37
N VAL A 326 -57.01 15.10 49.96
CA VAL A 326 -57.01 14.80 51.41
C VAL A 326 -56.28 15.85 52.26
N LYS A 327 -55.32 16.62 51.70
CA LYS A 327 -54.52 17.64 52.44
C LYS A 327 -54.52 19.04 51.82
N SER A 328 -55.54 19.39 51.03
CA SER A 328 -55.76 20.66 50.30
C SER A 328 -55.59 22.00 51.06
N ARG A 329 -55.37 22.00 52.38
CA ARG A 329 -55.18 23.21 53.21
C ARG A 329 -53.79 23.33 53.86
N SER A 330 -52.85 22.43 53.54
CA SER A 330 -51.49 22.46 54.12
C SER A 330 -50.56 23.44 53.38
N ARG A 331 -50.42 24.67 53.90
CA ARG A 331 -49.52 25.70 53.33
C ARG A 331 -48.09 25.21 53.11
N ARG A 332 -47.55 24.36 54.01
CA ARG A 332 -46.18 23.84 53.93
C ARG A 332 -45.93 22.93 52.71
N LEU A 333 -46.97 22.27 52.19
CA LEU A 333 -46.85 21.42 51.00
C LEU A 333 -46.64 22.28 49.74
N TYR A 334 -47.34 23.40 49.65
CA TYR A 334 -47.26 24.33 48.52
C TYR A 334 -45.85 24.98 48.44
N THR A 335 -45.29 25.40 49.57
CA THR A 335 -43.94 26.00 49.63
C THR A 335 -42.86 25.03 49.15
N ALA A 336 -42.96 23.73 49.50
CA ALA A 336 -42.00 22.72 49.05
C ALA A 336 -42.05 22.48 47.54
N ILE A 337 -43.26 22.47 46.96
CA ILE A 337 -43.46 22.27 45.51
C ILE A 337 -42.95 23.49 44.73
N SER A 338 -43.26 24.72 45.17
CA SER A 338 -42.75 25.94 44.52
C SER A 338 -41.22 26.03 44.54
N LEU A 339 -40.56 25.61 45.63
CA LEU A 339 -39.09 25.56 45.70
C LEU A 339 -38.52 24.53 44.71
N ALA A 340 -39.11 23.34 44.60
CA ALA A 340 -38.66 22.31 43.67
C ALA A 340 -38.73 22.77 42.20
N VAL A 341 -39.83 23.44 41.82
CA VAL A 341 -40.00 23.98 40.45
C VAL A 341 -38.98 25.07 40.14
N ILE A 342 -38.75 26.02 41.06
CA ILE A 342 -37.76 27.10 40.86
C ILE A 342 -36.35 26.51 40.68
N LEU A 343 -36.00 25.51 41.50
CA LEU A 343 -34.69 24.85 41.44
C LEU A 343 -34.50 24.08 40.12
N MET A 344 -35.56 23.48 39.57
CA MET A 344 -35.56 22.87 38.24
C MET A 344 -35.44 23.88 37.09
N THR A 345 -36.00 25.09 37.22
CA THR A 345 -35.92 26.11 36.14
C THR A 345 -34.59 26.87 36.07
N VAL A 346 -33.77 26.83 37.13
CA VAL A 346 -32.48 27.56 37.20
C VAL A 346 -31.28 26.64 36.96
N ALA A 347 -31.41 25.33 37.16
CA ALA A 347 -30.32 24.39 36.97
C ALA A 347 -29.97 24.13 35.48
N THR A 348 -30.94 24.22 34.56
CA THR A 348 -30.77 23.78 33.17
C THR A 348 -29.71 24.56 32.39
N PRO A 349 -29.67 25.92 32.41
CA PRO A 349 -28.67 26.67 31.63
C PRO A 349 -27.23 26.49 32.15
N VAL A 350 -27.06 26.14 33.44
CA VAL A 350 -25.74 25.97 34.06
C VAL A 350 -25.11 24.62 33.65
N LEU A 351 -25.92 23.62 33.31
CA LEU A 351 -25.43 22.32 32.83
C LEU A 351 -24.93 22.35 31.38
N GLN A 352 -25.23 23.40 30.61
CA GLN A 352 -24.68 23.60 29.26
C GLN A 352 -23.31 24.32 29.27
N ALA A 353 -22.84 24.79 30.43
CA ALA A 353 -21.51 25.39 30.57
C ALA A 353 -20.39 24.35 30.82
N ALA A 354 -20.67 23.06 30.65
CA ALA A 354 -19.78 21.94 30.97
C ALA A 354 -19.13 21.28 29.72
N GLU A 355 -19.35 21.84 28.54
CA GLU A 355 -18.89 21.25 27.27
C GLU A 355 -17.41 21.55 26.97
N TRP A 356 -16.89 22.71 27.42
CA TRP A 356 -15.48 23.10 27.25
C TRP A 356 -14.49 22.07 27.80
N GLN A 357 -14.80 21.40 28.91
CA GLN A 357 -13.90 20.41 29.52
C GLN A 357 -13.89 19.05 28.78
N ARG A 358 -14.63 18.93 27.67
CA ARG A 358 -14.47 17.84 26.70
C ARG A 358 -13.54 18.23 25.55
N PHE A 359 -13.35 19.53 25.29
CA PHE A 359 -12.50 20.03 24.21
C PHE A 359 -11.01 19.91 24.57
N ASP A 360 -10.62 20.29 25.80
CA ASP A 360 -9.25 20.05 26.29
C ASP A 360 -8.89 18.55 26.23
N ASN A 361 -9.77 17.67 26.75
CA ASN A 361 -9.58 16.22 26.69
C ASN A 361 -9.58 15.64 25.25
N TYR A 362 -10.19 16.35 24.29
CA TYR A 362 -10.20 15.96 22.88
C TYR A 362 -8.87 16.31 22.22
N LEU A 363 -8.32 17.50 22.51
CA LEU A 363 -6.98 17.92 22.07
C LEU A 363 -5.88 17.04 22.69
N ASP A 364 -5.93 16.77 24.00
CA ASP A 364 -5.03 15.82 24.66
C ASP A 364 -5.14 14.40 24.04
N SER A 365 -6.34 13.99 23.61
CA SER A 365 -6.53 12.71 22.92
C SER A 365 -6.06 12.71 21.46
N GLN A 366 -6.02 13.87 20.79
CA GLN A 366 -5.41 13.98 19.46
C GLN A 366 -3.89 13.92 19.54
N ALA A 367 -3.26 14.63 20.47
CA ALA A 367 -1.80 14.56 20.68
C ALA A 367 -1.33 13.13 21.06
N LEU A 368 -2.13 12.39 21.83
CA LEU A 368 -1.88 10.97 22.10
C LEU A 368 -2.19 10.07 20.90
N ALA A 369 -3.14 10.42 20.03
CA ALA A 369 -3.41 9.67 18.80
C ALA A 369 -2.34 9.93 17.72
N GLU A 370 -1.69 11.09 17.71
CA GLU A 370 -0.51 11.41 16.90
C GLU A 370 0.68 10.52 17.32
N ASP A 371 1.00 10.51 18.62
CA ASP A 371 2.04 9.64 19.22
C ASP A 371 1.75 8.14 18.96
N GLN A 372 0.48 7.73 19.03
CA GLN A 372 0.04 6.38 18.65
C GLN A 372 -0.04 6.13 17.13
N SER A 373 -0.10 7.16 16.28
CA SER A 373 -0.04 7.01 14.82
C SER A 373 1.39 6.73 14.39
N THR A 374 2.36 7.45 14.96
CA THR A 374 3.79 7.16 14.75
C THR A 374 4.16 5.80 15.35
N SER A 375 3.62 5.42 16.51
CA SER A 375 3.72 4.04 17.01
C SER A 375 3.10 3.05 16.03
N GLY A 376 1.89 3.29 15.52
CA GLY A 376 1.18 2.38 14.62
C GLY A 376 1.89 2.15 13.28
N ILE A 377 2.55 3.17 12.73
CA ILE A 377 3.40 3.03 11.54
C ILE A 377 4.62 2.16 11.87
N ASN A 378 5.28 2.40 13.01
CA ASN A 378 6.38 1.54 13.47
C ASN A 378 5.92 0.11 13.80
N ASP A 379 4.74 -0.09 14.39
CA ASP A 379 4.17 -1.39 14.72
C ASP A 379 3.80 -2.18 13.43
N VAL A 380 3.37 -1.49 12.36
CA VAL A 380 3.14 -2.08 11.03
C VAL A 380 4.46 -2.35 10.30
N LEU A 381 5.46 -1.48 10.43
CA LEU A 381 6.80 -1.68 9.87
C LEU A 381 7.52 -2.85 10.55
N GLU A 382 7.43 -2.96 11.88
CA GLU A 382 7.89 -4.10 12.68
C GLU A 382 7.15 -5.39 12.26
N ALA A 383 5.83 -5.33 12.08
CA ALA A 383 5.06 -6.48 11.61
C ALA A 383 5.46 -6.93 10.19
N TYR A 384 5.72 -5.99 9.28
CA TYR A 384 6.16 -6.29 7.91
C TYR A 384 7.62 -6.77 7.84
N LYS A 385 8.50 -6.24 8.69
CA LYS A 385 9.85 -6.81 8.92
C LYS A 385 9.75 -8.25 9.44
N ALA A 386 8.88 -8.50 10.41
CA ALA A 386 8.67 -9.82 11.00
C ALA A 386 8.02 -10.85 10.04
N ASP A 387 7.16 -10.40 9.11
CA ASP A 387 6.50 -11.26 8.12
C ASP A 387 7.49 -11.75 7.04
N GLN A 388 8.35 -10.87 6.51
CA GLN A 388 9.40 -11.27 5.58
C GLN A 388 10.46 -12.16 6.27
N GLN A 389 10.87 -11.81 7.49
CA GLN A 389 11.79 -12.63 8.29
C GLN A 389 11.18 -13.99 8.67
N ALA A 390 9.86 -14.19 8.58
CA ALA A 390 9.23 -15.48 8.86
C ALA A 390 9.52 -16.53 7.78
N ASN A 391 9.66 -16.15 6.50
CA ASN A 391 9.93 -17.08 5.40
C ASN A 391 11.37 -17.61 5.44
N SER A 392 12.37 -16.72 5.55
CA SER A 392 13.78 -17.15 5.68
C SER A 392 14.04 -17.91 6.99
N LEU A 393 13.37 -17.51 8.08
CA LEU A 393 13.35 -18.30 9.32
C LEU A 393 12.66 -19.67 9.15
N GLN A 394 11.64 -19.79 8.29
CA GLN A 394 11.00 -21.07 7.99
C GLN A 394 11.94 -22.01 7.22
N ALA A 395 12.74 -21.51 6.27
CA ALA A 395 13.78 -22.31 5.62
C ALA A 395 14.81 -22.84 6.64
N ALA A 396 15.34 -21.97 7.49
CA ALA A 396 16.28 -22.34 8.56
C ALA A 396 15.68 -23.34 9.58
N GLN A 397 14.42 -23.15 10.00
CA GLN A 397 13.72 -24.10 10.88
C GLN A 397 13.46 -25.46 10.19
N SER A 398 13.17 -25.45 8.89
CA SER A 398 12.98 -26.66 8.10
C SER A 398 14.28 -27.48 8.03
N LEU A 399 15.41 -26.79 7.86
CA LEU A 399 16.72 -27.42 7.89
C LEU A 399 17.11 -27.96 9.28
N GLU A 400 16.75 -27.28 10.38
CA GLU A 400 16.95 -27.84 11.72
C GLU A 400 16.01 -29.03 12.00
N LEU A 401 14.79 -29.04 11.47
CA LEU A 401 13.90 -30.22 11.51
C LEU A 401 14.52 -31.41 10.75
N LEU A 402 15.01 -31.20 9.53
CA LEU A 402 15.65 -32.23 8.70
C LEU A 402 16.95 -32.77 9.31
N LYS A 403 17.82 -31.88 9.82
CA LYS A 403 19.06 -32.27 10.53
C LYS A 403 18.81 -33.03 11.85
N ASN A 404 17.57 -33.03 12.36
CA ASN A 404 17.13 -33.81 13.51
C ASN A 404 16.15 -34.96 13.16
N ASP A 405 15.89 -35.22 11.86
CA ASP A 405 15.10 -36.38 11.43
C ASP A 405 15.78 -37.67 11.92
N ASN A 406 15.00 -38.52 12.59
CA ASN A 406 15.48 -39.78 13.15
C ASN A 406 14.92 -41.02 12.43
N GLY A 407 14.21 -40.81 11.32
CA GLY A 407 13.56 -41.89 10.57
C GLY A 407 12.38 -42.51 11.31
N ALA A 408 11.71 -41.73 12.17
CA ALA A 408 10.38 -42.10 12.66
C ALA A 408 9.39 -41.97 11.50
N ASP A 409 8.66 -43.06 11.26
CA ASP A 409 7.57 -43.21 10.31
C ASP A 409 6.45 -43.89 11.14
N GLN A 410 5.44 -43.12 11.53
CA GLN A 410 4.53 -43.52 12.60
C GLN A 410 3.26 -44.25 12.12
N ASP A 411 2.94 -44.21 10.83
CA ASP A 411 1.87 -45.03 10.23
C ASP A 411 2.33 -46.06 9.17
N GLY A 412 3.55 -45.93 8.64
CA GLY A 412 4.23 -46.94 7.84
C GLY A 412 4.15 -46.74 6.32
N ASP A 413 4.02 -45.51 5.83
CA ASP A 413 3.84 -45.21 4.39
C ASP A 413 5.15 -45.00 3.61
N GLY A 414 6.21 -44.54 4.29
CA GLY A 414 7.53 -44.30 3.73
C GLY A 414 8.05 -42.86 3.84
N LEU A 415 7.21 -41.88 4.18
CA LEU A 415 7.65 -40.58 4.68
C LEU A 415 8.06 -40.67 6.16
N SER A 416 8.66 -39.61 6.70
CA SER A 416 9.00 -39.51 8.13
C SER A 416 8.22 -38.40 8.82
N ASP A 417 7.93 -38.57 10.12
CA ASP A 417 7.16 -37.63 10.96
C ASP A 417 7.62 -36.16 10.80
N ALA A 418 8.92 -35.95 10.51
CA ALA A 418 9.54 -34.65 10.30
C ALA A 418 9.34 -34.06 8.89
N ARG A 419 9.33 -34.90 7.85
CA ARG A 419 9.13 -34.48 6.45
C ARG A 419 7.67 -34.21 6.16
N GLU A 420 6.78 -35.03 6.70
CA GLU A 420 5.34 -34.83 6.64
C GLU A 420 4.93 -33.48 7.23
N LEU A 421 5.54 -33.09 8.35
CA LEU A 421 5.33 -31.78 8.98
C LEU A 421 5.72 -30.61 8.06
N LEU A 422 6.73 -30.78 7.21
CA LEU A 422 7.19 -29.78 6.23
C LEU A 422 6.33 -29.76 4.97
N LEU A 423 5.88 -30.95 4.52
CA LEU A 423 4.98 -31.11 3.37
C LEU A 423 3.52 -30.77 3.70
N GLY A 424 3.18 -30.55 4.98
CA GLY A 424 1.83 -30.26 5.45
C GLY A 424 0.91 -31.49 5.57
N THR A 425 1.47 -32.70 5.44
CA THR A 425 0.74 -33.98 5.60
C THR A 425 0.66 -34.37 7.10
N ASN A 426 0.20 -35.58 7.41
CA ASN A 426 -0.21 -35.95 8.77
C ASN A 426 0.41 -37.28 9.26
N PRO A 427 1.41 -37.24 10.18
CA PRO A 427 2.15 -38.41 10.73
C PRO A 427 1.37 -39.50 11.49
N LEU A 428 0.07 -39.63 11.23
CA LEU A 428 -0.85 -40.58 11.84
C LEU A 428 -1.84 -41.15 10.80
N VAL A 429 -1.72 -40.76 9.52
CA VAL A 429 -2.65 -41.06 8.42
C VAL A 429 -1.89 -41.21 7.09
N ALA A 430 -1.34 -42.40 6.86
CA ALA A 430 -0.67 -42.79 5.61
C ALA A 430 -1.34 -42.21 4.35
N ASP A 431 -0.56 -41.49 3.54
CA ASP A 431 -1.01 -40.68 2.40
C ASP A 431 -0.46 -41.21 1.05
N PRO A 432 -0.77 -42.48 0.65
CA PRO A 432 -0.27 -43.16 -0.55
C PRO A 432 -0.93 -42.68 -1.85
N ARG A 433 -1.10 -41.36 -1.97
CA ARG A 433 -1.55 -40.61 -3.14
C ARG A 433 -0.76 -39.32 -3.32
N GLU A 434 -0.23 -38.74 -2.25
CA GLU A 434 0.53 -37.49 -2.34
C GLU A 434 1.98 -37.81 -2.73
N THR A 435 2.49 -38.98 -2.33
CA THR A 435 3.72 -39.58 -2.87
C THR A 435 3.70 -39.87 -4.39
N GLU A 436 2.55 -39.83 -5.07
CA GLU A 436 2.47 -39.91 -6.55
C GLU A 436 2.48 -38.52 -7.23
N GLY A 437 2.50 -37.44 -6.45
CA GLY A 437 2.60 -36.05 -6.94
C GLY A 437 3.89 -35.32 -6.52
N LEU A 438 4.56 -35.77 -5.45
CA LEU A 438 5.82 -35.19 -4.95
C LEU A 438 7.02 -35.45 -5.88
N PRO A 439 8.07 -34.61 -5.82
CA PRO A 439 9.35 -34.89 -6.45
C PRO A 439 9.93 -36.26 -6.00
N PRO A 440 10.63 -37.00 -6.89
CA PRO A 440 11.24 -38.29 -6.52
C PRO A 440 12.30 -38.20 -5.41
N LEU A 441 12.90 -37.02 -5.19
CA LEU A 441 13.88 -36.77 -4.14
C LEU A 441 13.20 -36.44 -2.79
N ALA A 442 12.12 -35.64 -2.78
CA ALA A 442 11.34 -35.35 -1.57
C ALA A 442 10.78 -36.60 -0.87
N SER A 443 10.49 -37.64 -1.67
CA SER A 443 9.98 -38.95 -1.21
C SER A 443 11.07 -40.02 -1.05
N ALA A 444 12.35 -39.69 -1.29
CA ALA A 444 13.47 -40.58 -1.04
C ALA A 444 14.04 -40.35 0.37
N PRO A 445 14.47 -41.41 1.10
CA PRO A 445 15.24 -41.24 2.33
C PRO A 445 16.56 -40.53 2.00
N ASP A 446 16.87 -39.46 2.75
CA ASP A 446 18.13 -38.72 2.60
C ASP A 446 19.31 -39.68 2.84
N ASP A 447 20.12 -39.89 1.80
CA ASP A 447 21.27 -40.79 1.82
C ASP A 447 22.62 -40.06 1.94
N GLY A 448 22.60 -38.73 2.08
CA GLY A 448 23.77 -37.88 2.13
C GLY A 448 24.45 -37.65 0.78
N THR A 449 23.70 -37.76 -0.33
CA THR A 449 24.11 -37.20 -1.63
C THR A 449 23.97 -35.68 -1.59
N ASP A 450 24.99 -35.00 -2.10
CA ASP A 450 25.24 -33.57 -2.16
C ASP A 450 25.91 -33.39 -3.54
N SER A 451 25.17 -32.80 -4.50
CA SER A 451 25.36 -33.05 -5.93
C SER A 451 26.12 -31.95 -6.68
N ASP A 452 26.06 -30.71 -6.20
CA ASP A 452 26.90 -29.56 -6.60
C ASP A 452 28.07 -29.37 -5.62
N GLY A 453 27.83 -29.50 -4.30
CA GLY A 453 28.84 -29.43 -3.25
C GLY A 453 28.67 -28.28 -2.26
N ASP A 454 27.51 -27.62 -2.23
CA ASP A 454 27.18 -26.47 -1.39
C ASP A 454 27.21 -26.80 0.12
N GLY A 455 26.74 -27.99 0.51
CA GLY A 455 26.68 -28.46 1.89
C GLY A 455 25.27 -28.76 2.44
N LEU A 456 24.22 -28.54 1.66
CA LEU A 456 22.93 -29.22 1.80
C LEU A 456 23.01 -30.66 1.25
N THR A 457 21.86 -31.31 1.02
CA THR A 457 21.75 -32.61 0.35
C THR A 457 20.61 -32.55 -0.65
N ASP A 458 20.66 -33.37 -1.71
CA ASP A 458 19.64 -33.41 -2.78
C ASP A 458 18.20 -33.47 -2.22
N THR A 459 18.04 -34.06 -1.04
CA THR A 459 16.77 -34.22 -0.32
C THR A 459 16.40 -33.02 0.55
N GLN A 460 17.38 -32.34 1.14
CA GLN A 460 17.17 -31.11 1.92
C GLN A 460 16.78 -29.94 1.00
N GLU A 461 17.51 -29.76 -0.10
CA GLU A 461 17.25 -28.73 -1.12
C GLU A 461 15.85 -28.87 -1.74
N THR A 462 15.51 -30.08 -2.21
CA THR A 462 14.17 -30.39 -2.75
C THR A 462 13.03 -30.13 -1.74
N LEU A 463 13.29 -30.15 -0.43
CA LEU A 463 12.32 -29.86 0.63
C LEU A 463 12.33 -28.39 1.09
N LEU A 464 13.39 -27.64 0.81
CA LEU A 464 13.48 -26.18 0.99
C LEU A 464 12.88 -25.44 -0.22
N GLY A 465 12.91 -26.06 -1.41
CA GLY A 465 12.44 -25.49 -2.69
C GLY A 465 13.57 -25.16 -3.66
N THR A 466 14.82 -25.42 -3.26
CA THR A 466 16.03 -25.05 -4.01
C THR A 466 16.49 -26.19 -4.94
N SER A 467 17.64 -26.04 -5.63
CA SER A 467 18.02 -26.83 -6.81
C SER A 467 19.23 -27.76 -6.59
N PRO A 468 19.04 -29.10 -6.48
CA PRO A 468 20.08 -30.16 -6.32
C PRO A 468 21.22 -30.28 -7.35
N PHE A 469 21.47 -29.26 -8.16
CA PHE A 469 22.51 -29.22 -9.19
C PHE A 469 23.06 -27.81 -9.45
N ASP A 470 22.75 -26.82 -8.59
CA ASP A 470 23.15 -25.41 -8.75
C ASP A 470 23.44 -24.83 -7.37
N GLU A 471 24.68 -24.42 -7.10
CA GLU A 471 25.12 -24.02 -5.75
C GLU A 471 24.50 -22.70 -5.26
N ASP A 472 23.81 -21.96 -6.14
CA ASP A 472 23.22 -20.64 -5.94
C ASP A 472 21.87 -20.62 -6.68
N SER A 473 20.79 -21.01 -5.99
CA SER A 473 19.52 -21.37 -6.66
C SER A 473 18.73 -20.20 -7.27
N ASP A 474 19.02 -18.95 -6.88
CA ASP A 474 18.38 -17.75 -7.44
C ASP A 474 19.34 -16.78 -8.16
N GLY A 475 20.66 -17.01 -8.08
CA GLY A 475 21.69 -16.34 -8.88
C GLY A 475 22.25 -15.06 -8.27
N ASP A 476 22.28 -14.99 -6.95
CA ASP A 476 22.58 -13.83 -6.10
C ASP A 476 24.08 -13.67 -5.79
N GLY A 477 24.81 -14.79 -5.67
CA GLY A 477 26.20 -14.87 -5.24
C GLY A 477 26.42 -15.45 -3.84
N LEU A 478 25.36 -15.75 -3.08
CA LEU A 478 25.37 -16.65 -1.92
C LEU A 478 25.21 -18.11 -2.37
N THR A 479 25.34 -19.06 -1.45
CA THR A 479 24.94 -20.46 -1.71
C THR A 479 23.82 -20.84 -0.77
N ASP A 480 22.91 -21.71 -1.22
CA ASP A 480 21.69 -22.09 -0.49
C ASP A 480 21.97 -22.42 0.99
N HIS A 481 23.05 -23.16 1.29
CA HIS A 481 23.49 -23.51 2.65
C HIS A 481 23.89 -22.30 3.50
N GLN A 482 24.49 -21.26 2.93
CA GLN A 482 24.95 -20.08 3.67
C GLN A 482 23.77 -19.31 4.26
N GLU A 483 22.71 -19.17 3.47
CA GLU A 483 21.52 -18.38 3.78
C GLU A 483 20.71 -18.99 4.92
N VAL A 484 20.42 -20.29 4.82
CA VAL A 484 19.68 -21.09 5.80
C VAL A 484 20.47 -21.40 7.09
N VAL A 485 21.80 -21.20 7.08
CA VAL A 485 22.64 -21.29 8.30
C VAL A 485 22.66 -19.95 9.05
N GLY A 486 22.53 -18.84 8.34
CA GLY A 486 22.27 -17.52 8.91
C GLY A 486 23.48 -16.81 9.52
N TYR A 487 23.26 -15.52 9.80
CA TYR A 487 24.32 -14.52 9.92
C TYR A 487 24.49 -13.97 11.34
N ASN A 488 25.71 -13.52 11.65
CA ASN A 488 26.14 -12.84 12.89
C ASN A 488 25.73 -13.49 14.24
N GLY A 489 25.30 -14.76 14.23
CA GLY A 489 25.11 -15.58 15.43
C GLY A 489 23.67 -15.82 15.88
N GLN A 490 22.82 -16.32 14.98
CA GLN A 490 21.52 -16.99 15.21
C GLN A 490 20.20 -16.18 15.05
N LEU A 491 20.15 -15.06 14.33
CA LEU A 491 18.87 -14.32 14.16
C LEU A 491 18.52 -13.80 12.75
N PHE A 492 19.47 -13.70 11.82
CA PHE A 492 19.21 -13.20 10.47
C PHE A 492 19.46 -14.28 9.43
N TYR A 493 18.55 -14.41 8.47
CA TYR A 493 18.52 -15.40 7.39
C TYR A 493 17.99 -14.71 6.13
N SER A 494 18.54 -15.05 4.98
CA SER A 494 17.98 -14.74 3.66
C SER A 494 17.20 -15.94 3.11
N ASP A 495 16.46 -15.76 2.03
CA ASP A 495 15.54 -16.74 1.43
C ASP A 495 16.12 -17.25 0.08
N PRO A 496 16.65 -18.49 -0.02
CA PRO A 496 17.40 -19.02 -1.18
C PRO A 496 16.53 -19.35 -2.42
N GLN A 497 15.41 -18.63 -2.57
CA GLN A 497 14.54 -18.57 -3.74
C GLN A 497 14.22 -17.11 -4.12
N LYS A 498 14.92 -16.15 -3.51
CA LYS A 498 14.80 -14.70 -3.65
C LYS A 498 16.19 -14.06 -3.57
N ALA A 499 16.75 -13.73 -4.73
CA ALA A 499 17.98 -12.94 -4.86
C ALA A 499 17.94 -11.51 -4.26
N SER A 500 16.86 -11.12 -3.58
CA SER A 500 16.81 -10.05 -2.58
C SER A 500 15.66 -10.36 -1.61
N THR A 501 15.96 -10.86 -0.40
CA THR A 501 14.96 -11.23 0.62
C THR A 501 14.05 -10.06 0.98
N LEU A 502 14.61 -8.85 0.97
CA LEU A 502 13.91 -7.61 1.34
C LEU A 502 13.04 -7.03 0.21
N ASP A 503 13.01 -7.65 -0.97
CA ASP A 503 12.37 -7.15 -2.20
C ASP A 503 12.85 -5.73 -2.60
N ASP A 504 14.13 -5.42 -2.34
CA ASP A 504 14.77 -4.13 -2.68
C ASP A 504 15.62 -4.19 -3.97
N THR A 505 16.38 -3.13 -4.27
CA THR A 505 17.14 -3.03 -5.53
C THR A 505 18.52 -3.70 -5.49
N ILE A 506 18.86 -4.35 -4.39
CA ILE A 506 20.20 -4.82 -4.05
C ILE A 506 20.15 -6.32 -3.75
N LEU A 507 21.08 -7.10 -4.31
CA LEU A 507 21.12 -8.54 -4.04
C LEU A 507 21.69 -8.83 -2.64
N ASP A 508 21.27 -9.91 -1.99
CA ASP A 508 21.70 -10.24 -0.64
C ASP A 508 23.17 -10.67 -0.57
N GLY A 509 23.71 -11.30 -1.61
CA GLY A 509 25.13 -11.54 -1.83
C GLY A 509 25.92 -10.26 -2.11
N GLN A 510 25.29 -9.20 -2.61
CA GLN A 510 25.91 -7.86 -2.68
C GLN A 510 25.98 -7.22 -1.28
N LYS A 511 24.97 -7.47 -0.41
CA LYS A 511 24.96 -7.04 0.99
C LYS A 511 25.95 -7.85 1.85
N CYS A 512 26.15 -9.13 1.56
CA CYS A 512 26.89 -10.06 2.43
C CYS A 512 27.90 -10.99 1.71
N LEU A 513 28.89 -10.40 1.03
CA LEU A 513 29.99 -11.10 0.34
C LEU A 513 30.83 -12.11 1.18
N THR A 514 30.63 -12.25 2.50
CA THR A 514 31.37 -13.19 3.37
C THR A 514 30.53 -13.77 4.51
N ALA A 515 29.62 -14.70 4.21
CA ALA A 515 28.93 -15.49 5.23
C ALA A 515 29.92 -16.17 6.22
N PRO A 516 29.59 -16.30 7.52
CA PRO A 516 28.38 -15.80 8.20
C PRO A 516 28.56 -14.39 8.80
N ASN A 517 29.63 -13.66 8.44
CA ASN A 517 29.93 -12.34 8.98
C ASN A 517 29.53 -11.26 7.96
N CYS A 518 28.24 -10.95 7.88
CA CYS A 518 27.80 -9.79 7.12
C CYS A 518 28.31 -8.48 7.74
N PRO A 519 28.56 -7.44 6.93
CA PRO A 519 28.71 -6.08 7.43
C PRO A 519 27.49 -5.60 8.23
N ASP A 520 27.73 -4.47 8.90
CA ASP A 520 26.83 -3.65 9.71
C ASP A 520 27.35 -2.23 9.43
N SER A 521 26.87 -1.64 8.33
CA SER A 521 27.54 -0.55 7.62
C SER A 521 27.31 0.84 8.22
N ASP A 522 26.16 1.11 8.84
CA ASP A 522 25.90 2.32 9.61
C ASP A 522 26.32 2.18 11.09
N GLY A 523 26.14 0.98 11.68
CA GLY A 523 26.44 0.65 13.07
C GLY A 523 25.22 0.57 14.02
N ASP A 524 23.99 0.49 13.51
CA ASP A 524 22.74 0.30 14.27
C ASP A 524 22.71 -1.08 14.98
N GLY A 525 23.31 -2.10 14.37
CA GLY A 525 23.32 -3.49 14.85
C GLY A 525 22.46 -4.45 14.01
N THR A 526 21.76 -3.96 13.00
CA THR A 526 21.17 -4.73 11.90
C THR A 526 22.24 -4.97 10.84
N PRO A 527 22.54 -6.23 10.46
CA PRO A 527 23.50 -6.49 9.39
C PRO A 527 22.92 -6.12 8.03
N ASP A 528 23.74 -5.63 7.09
CA ASP A 528 23.31 -5.06 5.79
C ASP A 528 22.29 -5.93 5.02
N ILE A 529 22.37 -7.26 5.13
CA ILE A 529 21.46 -8.24 4.49
C ILE A 529 20.01 -8.18 5.00
N ALA A 530 19.79 -7.67 6.21
CA ALA A 530 18.50 -7.53 6.86
C ALA A 530 18.08 -6.06 7.06
N ASP A 531 18.93 -5.12 6.61
CA ASP A 531 18.69 -3.69 6.74
C ASP A 531 18.11 -3.08 5.44
N ARG A 532 17.24 -2.09 5.62
CA ARG A 532 16.54 -1.35 4.56
C ARG A 532 17.10 0.06 4.33
N ASP A 533 18.04 0.51 5.14
CA ASP A 533 18.69 1.83 5.08
C ASP A 533 20.18 1.66 5.43
N ILE A 534 20.88 0.84 4.64
CA ILE A 534 22.19 0.20 4.94
C ILE A 534 23.31 1.17 5.38
N ASP A 535 23.20 2.47 5.10
CA ASP A 535 24.18 3.48 5.54
C ASP A 535 23.62 4.57 6.48
N GLY A 536 22.33 4.46 6.85
CA GLY A 536 21.69 5.19 7.94
C GLY A 536 21.38 6.67 7.67
N ASP A 537 21.29 7.10 6.41
CA ASP A 537 20.92 8.49 6.08
C ASP A 537 19.41 8.75 5.96
N GLY A 538 18.60 7.69 5.99
CA GLY A 538 17.14 7.72 6.02
C GLY A 538 16.48 7.80 4.65
N VAL A 539 17.12 7.21 3.64
CA VAL A 539 16.55 6.96 2.31
C VAL A 539 16.66 5.45 2.03
N PRO A 540 15.54 4.71 2.04
CA PRO A 540 15.61 3.25 1.94
C PRO A 540 16.22 2.72 0.63
N ASN A 541 16.84 1.54 0.70
CA ASN A 541 17.48 0.78 -0.40
C ASN A 541 16.62 0.64 -1.68
N THR A 542 15.29 0.77 -1.55
CA THR A 542 14.34 0.70 -2.66
C THR A 542 14.36 1.94 -3.55
N VAL A 543 14.85 3.09 -3.04
CA VAL A 543 14.79 4.41 -3.70
C VAL A 543 16.04 5.29 -3.55
N ASP A 544 17.02 4.91 -2.73
CA ASP A 544 18.32 5.59 -2.72
C ASP A 544 19.15 5.29 -3.99
N GLN A 545 20.03 6.22 -4.37
CA GLN A 545 20.99 6.05 -5.46
C GLN A 545 22.43 5.76 -4.98
N SER A 546 22.68 5.63 -3.66
CA SER A 546 24.01 5.43 -3.06
C SER A 546 24.06 4.46 -1.85
N PRO A 547 23.30 3.34 -1.80
CA PRO A 547 22.81 2.67 -0.56
C PRO A 547 23.85 1.86 0.24
N PHE A 548 25.12 2.24 0.15
CA PHE A 548 26.23 1.69 0.92
C PHE A 548 27.16 2.80 1.45
N LYS A 549 26.86 4.10 1.18
CA LYS A 549 27.69 5.31 1.42
C LYS A 549 26.93 6.63 1.59
N ALA A 550 26.30 6.79 2.75
CA ALA A 550 25.86 8.07 3.31
C ALA A 550 26.92 9.16 3.12
N GLY A 551 26.49 10.37 2.75
CA GLY A 551 27.39 11.51 2.55
C GLY A 551 28.30 11.82 3.75
N GLY A 552 27.82 11.57 4.98
CA GLY A 552 28.59 11.75 6.21
C GLY A 552 29.83 10.86 6.32
N GLN A 553 29.73 9.59 5.93
CA GLN A 553 30.87 8.64 5.90
C GLN A 553 31.90 9.07 4.84
N THR A 554 31.43 9.58 3.69
CA THR A 554 32.26 9.92 2.53
C THR A 554 32.97 11.28 2.67
N PHE A 555 32.33 12.29 3.27
CA PHE A 555 32.86 13.65 3.40
C PHE A 555 33.31 14.03 4.82
N GLY A 556 33.04 13.18 5.81
CA GLY A 556 33.50 13.30 7.20
C GLY A 556 32.54 14.08 8.12
N PRO A 557 32.72 13.97 9.45
CA PRO A 557 31.72 14.37 10.45
C PRO A 557 31.56 15.89 10.68
N GLU A 558 32.32 16.73 9.97
CA GLU A 558 32.06 18.19 9.92
C GLU A 558 31.34 18.60 8.61
N SER A 559 31.03 17.64 7.73
CA SER A 559 30.52 17.85 6.37
C SER A 559 29.10 17.31 6.13
N GLN A 560 28.42 16.80 7.17
CA GLN A 560 27.08 16.19 7.05
C GLN A 560 26.00 17.21 6.65
N ILE A 561 25.93 18.34 7.36
CA ILE A 561 24.90 19.36 7.16
C ILE A 561 25.44 20.52 6.32
N PHE A 562 24.92 20.61 5.09
CA PHE A 562 25.08 21.77 4.24
C PHE A 562 23.97 22.78 4.51
N GLY A 563 24.25 24.06 4.32
CA GLY A 563 23.32 25.12 4.71
C GLY A 563 23.67 26.47 4.12
N ARG A 564 22.92 27.51 4.52
CA ARG A 564 23.12 28.87 4.00
C ARG A 564 24.56 29.38 4.13
N GLY A 565 25.13 29.20 5.32
CA GLY A 565 26.51 29.60 5.67
C GLY A 565 27.57 28.55 5.34
N THR A 566 27.16 27.30 5.14
CA THR A 566 27.99 26.11 4.92
C THR A 566 27.56 25.40 3.62
N PRO A 567 27.66 26.04 2.45
CA PRO A 567 27.25 25.41 1.19
C PRO A 567 28.14 24.20 0.84
N MET A 568 27.58 23.21 0.17
CA MET A 568 28.37 22.17 -0.49
C MET A 568 29.21 22.79 -1.61
N ASN A 569 30.50 22.43 -1.71
CA ASN A 569 31.45 23.02 -2.66
C ASN A 569 31.81 22.03 -3.78
N LEU A 570 31.00 21.97 -4.83
CA LEU A 570 31.12 21.00 -5.92
C LEU A 570 32.27 21.34 -6.89
N THR A 571 33.21 20.40 -7.08
CA THR A 571 34.27 20.47 -8.10
C THR A 571 34.46 19.12 -8.79
N ILE A 572 34.11 19.03 -10.08
CA ILE A 572 34.22 17.79 -10.86
C ILE A 572 35.46 17.85 -11.77
N ASN A 573 36.34 16.85 -11.69
CA ASN A 573 37.60 16.80 -12.42
C ASN A 573 37.66 15.56 -13.33
N GLY A 574 38.44 15.64 -14.41
CA GLY A 574 38.64 14.51 -15.34
C GLY A 574 37.65 14.43 -16.51
N LEU A 575 36.67 15.33 -16.57
CA LEU A 575 35.66 15.38 -17.63
C LEU A 575 36.24 15.71 -19.02
N THR A 576 35.60 15.17 -20.06
CA THR A 576 35.91 15.40 -21.48
C THR A 576 35.30 16.72 -21.95
N PRO A 577 36.09 17.66 -22.51
CA PRO A 577 35.56 18.96 -22.92
C PRO A 577 34.41 18.86 -23.94
N ASN A 578 33.26 19.43 -23.58
CA ASN A 578 31.97 19.45 -24.31
C ASN A 578 31.17 18.12 -24.32
N ALA A 579 31.60 17.05 -23.65
CA ALA A 579 30.76 15.86 -23.48
C ALA A 579 29.61 16.19 -22.49
N PRO A 580 28.34 15.84 -22.78
CA PRO A 580 27.25 16.04 -21.82
C PRO A 580 27.59 15.38 -20.48
N THR A 581 27.51 16.13 -19.38
CA THR A 581 27.73 15.59 -18.04
C THR A 581 26.52 15.86 -17.18
N TYR A 582 25.86 14.79 -16.75
CA TYR A 582 24.73 14.85 -15.85
C TYR A 582 25.24 14.73 -14.41
N VAL A 583 24.74 15.59 -13.53
CA VAL A 583 24.95 15.49 -12.08
C VAL A 583 23.58 15.37 -11.44
N GLU A 584 23.35 14.22 -10.83
CA GLU A 584 22.13 13.84 -10.13
C GLU A 584 22.41 13.95 -8.64
N PHE A 585 21.55 14.67 -7.93
CA PHE A 585 21.62 14.90 -6.50
C PHE A 585 20.38 14.27 -5.86
N GLN A 586 20.58 13.46 -4.82
CA GLN A 586 19.54 13.14 -3.87
C GLN A 586 19.90 13.78 -2.53
N VAL A 587 18.95 14.50 -1.95
CA VAL A 587 19.19 15.40 -0.81
C VAL A 587 18.04 15.34 0.18
N ARG A 588 18.35 15.38 1.48
CA ARG A 588 17.37 15.24 2.55
C ARG A 588 17.42 16.46 3.47
N PRO A 589 16.31 17.17 3.72
CA PRO A 589 16.30 18.25 4.70
C PRO A 589 16.58 17.70 6.10
N THR A 590 17.35 18.42 6.91
CA THR A 590 17.65 18.02 8.31
C THR A 590 16.41 17.98 9.21
N ASN A 591 15.31 18.60 8.78
CA ASN A 591 13.98 18.38 9.33
C ASN A 591 13.12 17.61 8.31
N PRO A 592 12.83 16.31 8.50
CA PRO A 592 12.09 15.52 7.51
C PRO A 592 10.67 16.05 7.26
N ASP A 593 10.05 16.76 8.22
CA ASP A 593 8.76 17.45 8.04
C ASP A 593 8.75 18.37 6.80
N HIS A 594 9.90 18.93 6.39
CA HIS A 594 9.98 19.82 5.24
C HIS A 594 9.68 19.10 3.91
N LEU A 595 9.83 17.77 3.85
CA LEU A 595 9.43 16.96 2.68
C LEU A 595 7.90 17.01 2.46
N TRP A 596 7.12 17.27 3.52
CA TRP A 596 5.67 17.49 3.43
C TRP A 596 5.28 18.89 2.97
N TYR A 597 6.18 19.89 3.00
CA TYR A 597 5.93 21.21 2.42
C TYR A 597 6.16 21.25 0.89
N ALA A 598 6.71 20.19 0.33
CA ALA A 598 7.05 20.09 -1.08
C ALA A 598 5.82 20.17 -1.99
N PHE A 599 5.79 21.21 -2.83
CA PHE A 599 4.72 21.56 -3.76
C PHE A 599 3.39 21.97 -3.13
N ASN A 600 3.30 22.09 -1.80
CA ASN A 600 2.10 22.61 -1.15
C ASN A 600 1.80 24.02 -1.65
N VAL A 601 0.51 24.28 -1.89
CA VAL A 601 0.01 25.61 -2.21
C VAL A 601 -0.87 26.10 -1.05
N LEU A 602 -0.66 27.36 -0.67
CA LEU A 602 -1.25 27.98 0.51
C LEU A 602 -2.10 29.19 0.08
N ASP A 603 -3.28 29.36 0.66
CA ASP A 603 -4.12 30.57 0.49
C ASP A 603 -3.48 31.77 1.22
N TRP A 604 -3.46 32.97 0.62
CA TRP A 604 -3.03 34.18 1.32
C TRP A 604 -4.17 34.69 2.21
N PRO A 605 -3.93 34.97 3.51
CA PRO A 605 -4.99 35.29 4.46
C PRO A 605 -6.02 36.31 3.97
N SER A 606 -7.25 35.84 3.74
CA SER A 606 -8.34 36.67 3.23
C SER A 606 -8.61 37.89 4.12
N GLY A 607 -8.58 39.07 3.49
CA GLY A 607 -8.71 40.36 4.18
C GLY A 607 -7.40 40.99 4.66
N ASP A 608 -6.22 40.40 4.40
CA ASP A 608 -4.96 41.11 4.56
C ASP A 608 -4.80 42.20 3.49
N LYS A 609 -4.89 43.45 3.95
CA LYS A 609 -4.68 44.68 3.16
C LYS A 609 -3.59 45.55 3.81
N GLN A 610 -2.62 44.92 4.48
CA GLN A 610 -1.59 45.58 5.29
C GLN A 610 -0.16 45.08 4.98
N GLY A 611 0.09 44.66 3.74
CA GLY A 611 1.41 44.25 3.24
C GLY A 611 1.85 44.94 1.94
N GLN A 612 3.05 44.59 1.48
CA GLN A 612 3.44 44.75 0.06
C GLN A 612 2.83 43.65 -0.81
N VAL A 613 2.55 42.48 -0.22
CA VAL A 613 1.65 41.45 -0.74
C VAL A 613 0.27 41.72 -0.15
N GLN A 614 -0.77 41.61 -0.98
CA GLN A 614 -2.19 41.71 -0.62
C GLN A 614 -2.96 40.77 -1.57
N ARG A 615 -4.04 40.14 -1.12
CA ARG A 615 -4.92 39.35 -2.00
C ARG A 615 -5.76 40.33 -2.82
N ASP A 616 -5.62 40.35 -4.15
CA ASP A 616 -6.43 41.27 -4.98
C ASP A 616 -7.91 40.84 -4.98
N GLU A 617 -8.80 41.82 -5.07
CA GLU A 617 -10.24 41.63 -5.18
C GLU A 617 -10.66 42.08 -6.57
N HIS A 618 -10.46 41.23 -7.58
CA HIS A 618 -10.65 41.58 -9.00
C HIS A 618 -12.12 41.60 -9.44
N GLY A 619 -12.98 42.12 -8.57
CA GLY A 619 -14.43 42.05 -8.64
C GLY A 619 -15.01 41.83 -7.25
N VAL A 620 -16.31 41.51 -7.20
CA VAL A 620 -16.98 41.14 -5.94
C VAL A 620 -16.97 39.62 -5.74
N ASP A 621 -16.63 38.87 -6.78
CA ASP A 621 -16.90 37.43 -6.90
C ASP A 621 -15.72 36.61 -7.48
N ASP A 622 -14.56 37.22 -7.79
CA ASP A 622 -13.47 36.57 -8.54
C ASP A 622 -12.07 37.08 -8.11
N PRO A 623 -11.36 36.35 -7.22
CA PRO A 623 -9.96 36.57 -6.88
C PRO A 623 -9.09 35.36 -7.29
N GLN A 624 -8.46 35.44 -8.47
CA GLN A 624 -7.76 34.32 -9.11
C GLN A 624 -6.67 33.68 -8.24
N THR A 625 -6.72 32.36 -8.12
CA THR A 625 -5.69 31.50 -7.50
C THR A 625 -4.74 30.89 -8.56
N PHE A 626 -3.69 30.19 -8.14
CA PHE A 626 -2.82 29.42 -9.04
C PHE A 626 -3.61 28.44 -9.94
N PHE A 627 -4.68 27.85 -9.41
CA PHE A 627 -5.55 26.95 -10.15
C PHE A 627 -6.38 27.70 -11.19
N ASP A 628 -7.00 28.83 -10.83
CA ASP A 628 -7.83 29.62 -11.76
C ASP A 628 -7.00 30.14 -12.95
N VAL A 629 -5.78 30.62 -12.69
CA VAL A 629 -4.83 31.04 -13.74
C VAL A 629 -4.44 29.87 -14.65
N CYS A 630 -4.21 28.67 -14.09
CA CYS A 630 -3.95 27.48 -14.89
C CYS A 630 -5.16 27.12 -15.78
N VAL A 631 -6.37 27.13 -15.20
CA VAL A 631 -7.61 26.82 -15.92
C VAL A 631 -7.87 27.84 -17.03
N GLU A 632 -7.63 29.14 -16.80
CA GLU A 632 -7.72 30.18 -17.84
C GLU A 632 -6.72 29.91 -18.98
N GLN A 633 -5.45 29.63 -18.66
CA GLN A 633 -4.41 29.37 -19.65
C GLN A 633 -4.66 28.11 -20.48
N ALA A 634 -5.08 27.00 -19.84
CA ALA A 634 -5.43 25.76 -20.55
C ALA A 634 -6.62 25.98 -21.51
N ASN A 635 -7.67 26.67 -21.06
CA ASN A 635 -8.81 27.02 -21.92
C ASN A 635 -8.40 27.99 -23.06
N ALA A 636 -7.44 28.89 -22.85
CA ALA A 636 -6.94 29.81 -23.86
C ALA A 636 -6.07 29.12 -24.93
N ASN A 637 -5.28 28.11 -24.55
CA ASN A 637 -4.50 27.28 -25.45
C ASN A 637 -5.36 26.27 -26.22
N GLY A 638 -6.51 25.87 -25.65
CA GLY A 638 -7.42 24.85 -26.18
C GLY A 638 -7.17 23.45 -25.62
N ASP A 639 -6.41 23.35 -24.53
CA ASP A 639 -6.11 22.11 -23.81
C ASP A 639 -7.25 21.76 -22.83
N ASN A 640 -7.35 20.49 -22.45
CA ASN A 640 -8.25 20.08 -21.37
C ASN A 640 -7.65 20.46 -20.02
N TRP A 641 -8.21 21.47 -19.35
CA TRP A 641 -7.75 21.93 -18.04
C TRP A 641 -7.70 20.80 -16.99
N GLN A 642 -8.54 19.77 -17.11
CA GLN A 642 -8.51 18.61 -16.20
C GLN A 642 -7.25 17.74 -16.34
N ASP A 643 -6.59 17.79 -17.50
CA ASP A 643 -5.36 17.03 -17.77
C ASP A 643 -4.10 17.85 -17.47
N VAL A 644 -4.11 19.18 -17.72
CA VAL A 644 -2.96 20.08 -17.48
C VAL A 644 -2.94 20.72 -16.09
N CYS A 645 -4.10 20.96 -15.48
CA CYS A 645 -4.25 21.58 -14.15
C CYS A 645 -4.67 20.55 -13.10
N ASN A 646 -4.24 19.29 -13.27
CA ASN A 646 -4.38 18.22 -12.28
C ASN A 646 -3.44 18.44 -11.07
N MET A 647 -3.68 19.53 -10.36
CA MET A 647 -3.00 19.93 -9.12
C MET A 647 -4.01 19.85 -7.97
N SER A 648 -3.55 19.62 -6.74
CA SER A 648 -4.39 19.61 -5.52
C SER A 648 -4.82 21.00 -5.03
N ASP A 649 -4.76 22.00 -5.91
CA ASP A 649 -4.35 23.36 -5.55
C ASP A 649 -5.47 24.40 -5.77
N ASP A 650 -6.71 23.94 -5.92
CA ASP A 650 -7.97 24.63 -6.27
C ASP A 650 -8.27 25.97 -5.57
N ASN A 651 -7.53 26.33 -4.51
CA ASN A 651 -7.78 27.51 -3.67
C ASN A 651 -6.49 28.26 -3.23
N GLY A 652 -5.34 28.04 -3.90
CA GLY A 652 -4.04 28.49 -3.38
C GLY A 652 -3.38 29.68 -4.10
N ASP A 653 -2.80 30.62 -3.34
CA ASP A 653 -2.15 31.85 -3.84
C ASP A 653 -0.61 31.84 -3.75
N ILE A 654 -0.04 30.93 -2.97
CA ILE A 654 1.40 30.81 -2.68
C ILE A 654 1.84 29.37 -2.97
N LYS A 655 2.81 29.14 -3.84
CA LYS A 655 3.38 27.80 -4.10
C LYS A 655 4.80 27.69 -3.54
N LEU A 656 5.06 26.59 -2.81
CA LEU A 656 6.38 26.28 -2.25
C LEU A 656 7.12 25.26 -3.12
N ALA A 657 8.10 25.73 -3.88
CA ALA A 657 8.90 24.90 -4.77
C ALA A 657 10.31 24.65 -4.18
N PRO A 658 10.68 23.41 -3.83
CA PRO A 658 12.05 23.08 -3.45
C PRO A 658 12.97 23.10 -4.69
N MET A 659 14.15 23.71 -4.55
CA MET A 659 15.16 23.79 -5.61
C MET A 659 16.58 23.76 -5.03
N LEU A 660 17.58 23.40 -5.84
CA LEU A 660 18.99 23.65 -5.52
C LEU A 660 19.43 24.99 -6.10
N GLU A 661 19.88 25.90 -5.24
CA GLU A 661 20.62 27.11 -5.62
C GLU A 661 22.09 26.73 -5.86
N ILE A 662 22.55 26.78 -7.11
CA ILE A 662 23.95 26.53 -7.49
C ILE A 662 24.60 27.83 -7.95
N GLN A 663 25.51 28.39 -7.15
CA GLN A 663 26.27 29.58 -7.52
C GLN A 663 27.56 29.21 -8.28
N VAL A 664 27.73 29.77 -9.48
CA VAL A 664 28.83 29.45 -10.41
C VAL A 664 29.64 30.69 -10.82
N SER A 665 30.93 30.52 -11.07
CA SER A 665 31.82 31.61 -11.49
C SER A 665 31.51 32.13 -12.89
N SER A 666 31.76 33.42 -13.14
CA SER A 666 31.51 34.08 -14.43
C SER A 666 32.43 33.60 -15.57
N SER A 667 33.56 33.00 -15.21
CA SER A 667 34.46 32.26 -16.10
C SER A 667 34.39 30.77 -15.79
N ASN A 668 34.45 29.91 -16.81
CA ASN A 668 34.41 28.45 -16.68
C ASN A 668 33.21 27.96 -15.85
N ASN A 669 32.00 28.43 -16.19
CA ASN A 669 30.77 28.02 -15.52
C ASN A 669 30.35 26.57 -15.85
N ASN A 670 30.86 26.00 -16.95
CA ASN A 670 30.55 24.65 -17.45
C ASN A 670 29.07 24.43 -17.76
N LEU A 671 28.31 25.49 -17.99
CA LEU A 671 26.89 25.41 -18.31
C LEU A 671 26.68 25.24 -19.83
N PRO A 672 25.61 24.54 -20.24
CA PRO A 672 24.99 24.70 -21.56
C PRO A 672 24.52 26.15 -21.83
N SER A 673 23.81 26.38 -22.94
CA SER A 673 23.06 27.62 -23.11
C SER A 673 21.89 27.70 -22.12
N ASP A 674 21.47 28.90 -21.75
CA ASP A 674 20.39 29.08 -20.77
C ASP A 674 19.06 28.49 -21.29
N ALA A 675 18.87 28.42 -22.61
CA ALA A 675 17.72 27.76 -23.23
C ALA A 675 17.84 26.23 -23.24
N ASP A 676 19.04 25.67 -23.43
CA ASP A 676 19.27 24.22 -23.35
C ASP A 676 18.91 23.69 -21.94
N LEU A 677 19.17 24.50 -20.91
CA LEU A 677 18.86 24.18 -19.50
C LEU A 677 17.36 24.30 -19.18
N GLU A 678 16.69 25.31 -19.74
CA GLU A 678 15.25 25.50 -19.62
C GLU A 678 14.48 24.32 -20.28
N GLU A 679 14.89 23.89 -21.48
CA GLU A 679 14.34 22.73 -22.19
C GLU A 679 14.67 21.40 -21.47
N TYR A 680 15.85 21.26 -20.86
CA TYR A 680 16.26 19.99 -20.22
C TYR A 680 15.51 19.66 -18.92
N GLY A 681 14.93 20.64 -18.24
CA GLY A 681 14.21 20.40 -16.97
C GLY A 681 13.75 21.64 -16.21
N GLY A 682 13.42 22.74 -16.90
CA GLY A 682 13.00 23.99 -16.27
C GLY A 682 14.11 24.68 -15.45
N ILE A 683 15.38 24.36 -15.73
CA ILE A 683 16.52 24.82 -14.94
C ILE A 683 16.79 26.30 -15.26
N SER A 684 16.43 27.19 -14.32
CA SER A 684 16.49 28.63 -14.57
C SER A 684 17.84 29.24 -14.18
N VAL A 685 18.32 30.18 -14.99
CA VAL A 685 19.64 30.83 -14.79
C VAL A 685 19.48 32.34 -14.62
N ARG A 686 20.15 32.91 -13.61
CA ARG A 686 20.08 34.34 -13.26
C ARG A 686 21.48 34.94 -12.98
N PRO A 687 21.77 36.18 -13.40
CA PRO A 687 23.04 36.84 -13.09
C PRO A 687 23.08 37.38 -11.65
N LEU A 688 24.15 37.06 -10.92
CA LEU A 688 24.37 37.53 -9.56
C LEU A 688 25.06 38.91 -9.55
N GLY A 689 24.24 39.96 -9.66
CA GLY A 689 24.68 41.35 -9.60
C GLY A 689 25.07 41.96 -10.96
N GLY A 690 25.52 43.21 -10.93
CA GLY A 690 25.79 44.01 -12.13
C GLY A 690 27.25 43.96 -12.60
N GLY A 691 27.46 43.69 -13.89
CA GLY A 691 28.78 43.72 -14.53
C GLY A 691 28.71 43.28 -16.00
N ALA A 692 29.86 43.29 -16.70
CA ALA A 692 29.95 42.73 -18.05
C ALA A 692 29.97 41.17 -18.05
N TYR A 693 30.46 40.59 -16.95
CA TYR A 693 30.53 39.13 -16.72
C TYR A 693 30.26 38.86 -15.22
N PRO A 694 29.00 39.01 -14.75
CA PRO A 694 28.64 38.66 -13.38
C PRO A 694 28.71 37.13 -13.19
N PRO A 695 28.96 36.63 -11.97
CA PRO A 695 28.71 35.21 -11.66
C PRO A 695 27.23 34.87 -11.90
N LYS A 696 26.92 33.59 -12.07
CA LYS A 696 25.54 33.11 -12.29
C LYS A 696 25.05 32.34 -11.06
N VAL A 697 23.75 32.40 -10.83
CA VAL A 697 23.00 31.43 -10.00
C VAL A 697 22.18 30.58 -10.95
N VAL A 698 22.20 29.28 -10.72
CA VAL A 698 21.31 28.31 -11.37
C VAL A 698 20.34 27.80 -10.31
N TYR A 699 19.06 27.68 -10.65
CA TYR A 699 18.06 27.02 -9.82
C TYR A 699 17.64 25.73 -10.51
N VAL A 700 17.94 24.60 -9.89
CA VAL A 700 17.57 23.26 -10.37
C VAL A 700 16.33 22.80 -9.61
N PRO A 701 15.19 22.54 -10.26
CA PRO A 701 14.00 22.01 -9.59
C PRO A 701 14.26 20.67 -8.91
N LEU A 702 13.63 20.46 -7.74
CA LEU A 702 13.66 19.20 -7.00
C LEU A 702 12.30 18.52 -7.03
N ASN A 703 12.30 17.21 -7.23
CA ASN A 703 11.13 16.34 -7.12
C ASN A 703 11.16 15.62 -5.76
N VAL A 704 9.99 15.24 -5.23
CA VAL A 704 9.91 14.39 -4.02
C VAL A 704 10.25 12.95 -4.40
N VAL A 705 11.12 12.31 -3.62
CA VAL A 705 11.34 10.87 -3.62
C VAL A 705 10.35 10.24 -2.64
N VAL A 706 9.55 9.31 -3.13
CA VAL A 706 8.53 8.59 -2.35
C VAL A 706 8.87 7.10 -2.37
N GLU A 707 8.92 6.47 -1.20
CA GLU A 707 9.16 5.04 -1.06
C GLU A 707 7.87 4.27 -1.47
N PRO A 708 7.95 3.31 -2.41
CA PRO A 708 6.76 2.79 -3.09
C PRO A 708 5.89 1.83 -2.27
N ASN A 709 6.41 1.30 -1.15
CA ASN A 709 5.72 0.31 -0.32
C ASN A 709 4.97 0.98 0.85
N THR A 710 5.52 2.07 1.36
CA THR A 710 5.02 2.85 2.51
C THR A 710 4.27 4.12 2.12
N GLU A 711 4.46 4.60 0.88
CA GLU A 711 4.04 5.94 0.41
C GLU A 711 4.75 7.10 1.15
N GLU A 712 5.82 6.84 1.91
CA GLU A 712 6.53 7.84 2.71
C GLU A 712 7.46 8.73 1.86
N ARG A 713 7.50 10.03 2.19
CA ARG A 713 8.37 11.01 1.53
C ARG A 713 9.74 11.00 2.22
N VAL A 714 10.77 10.49 1.55
CA VAL A 714 12.08 10.21 2.18
C VAL A 714 13.18 11.22 1.82
N ALA A 715 13.16 11.77 0.60
CA ALA A 715 14.17 12.72 0.11
C ALA A 715 13.66 13.63 -1.02
N PHE A 716 14.53 14.50 -1.50
CA PHE A 716 14.40 15.22 -2.77
C PHE A 716 15.40 14.71 -3.82
N TYR A 717 15.01 14.70 -5.09
CA TYR A 717 15.86 14.37 -6.22
C TYR A 717 15.90 15.50 -7.27
N GLY A 718 17.10 15.87 -7.70
CA GLY A 718 17.34 16.92 -8.69
C GLY A 718 18.43 16.57 -9.68
N LYS A 719 18.32 17.07 -10.91
CA LYS A 719 19.25 16.75 -11.99
C LYS A 719 19.74 17.98 -12.73
N MET A 720 21.05 18.11 -12.85
CA MET A 720 21.72 19.23 -13.50
C MET A 720 22.52 18.77 -14.72
N LEU A 721 22.36 19.46 -15.85
CA LEU A 721 23.13 19.23 -17.07
C LEU A 721 24.30 20.21 -17.16
N TYR A 722 25.52 19.68 -17.28
CA TYR A 722 26.74 20.42 -17.53
C TYR A 722 27.29 20.16 -18.94
N LYS A 723 27.96 21.19 -19.46
CA LYS A 723 28.78 21.16 -20.68
C LYS A 723 30.22 21.58 -20.31
N PRO A 724 31.04 20.67 -19.75
CA PRO A 724 32.33 20.98 -19.17
C PRO A 724 33.33 21.58 -20.17
N GLY A 725 34.04 22.61 -19.71
CA GLY A 725 35.27 23.06 -20.33
C GLY A 725 36.47 22.19 -19.91
N ALA A 726 37.67 22.54 -20.36
CA ALA A 726 38.90 21.81 -20.02
C ALA A 726 39.37 21.96 -18.55
N THR A 727 38.64 22.73 -17.73
CA THR A 727 38.89 22.94 -16.29
C THR A 727 37.59 23.36 -15.61
N TRP A 728 37.24 22.78 -14.46
CA TRP A 728 36.00 23.13 -13.75
C TRP A 728 35.95 24.59 -13.26
N GLY A 729 37.09 25.18 -12.91
CA GLY A 729 37.17 26.55 -12.38
C GLY A 729 37.19 26.57 -10.86
N ASN A 730 36.43 27.49 -10.26
CA ASN A 730 36.21 27.50 -8.80
C ASN A 730 35.15 26.44 -8.42
N ALA A 731 35.16 26.00 -7.17
CA ALA A 731 34.07 25.18 -6.64
C ALA A 731 32.73 25.92 -6.74
N GLN A 732 31.69 25.22 -7.19
CA GLN A 732 30.32 25.74 -7.29
C GLN A 732 29.63 25.53 -5.95
N GLN A 733 28.88 26.52 -5.47
CA GLN A 733 28.24 26.46 -4.15
C GLN A 733 26.78 26.04 -4.28
N VAL A 734 26.46 24.83 -3.79
CA VAL A 734 25.11 24.25 -3.81
C VAL A 734 24.44 24.46 -2.44
N ARG A 735 23.16 24.82 -2.44
CA ARG A 735 22.30 24.94 -1.26
C ARG A 735 20.87 24.49 -1.60
N LEU A 736 20.20 23.80 -0.68
CA LEU A 736 18.74 23.64 -0.73
C LEU A 736 18.06 24.99 -0.47
N VAL A 737 17.10 25.35 -1.32
CA VAL A 737 16.26 26.55 -1.17
C VAL A 737 14.79 26.24 -1.41
N TRP A 738 13.95 26.90 -0.63
CA TRP A 738 12.51 26.97 -0.84
C TRP A 738 12.18 28.25 -1.58
N VAL A 739 11.79 28.12 -2.85
CA VAL A 739 11.31 29.24 -3.68
C VAL A 739 9.84 29.46 -3.38
N VAL A 740 9.51 30.63 -2.84
CA VAL A 740 8.14 31.08 -2.63
C VAL A 740 7.67 31.74 -3.92
N GLN A 741 6.79 31.08 -4.65
CA GLN A 741 6.14 31.63 -5.84
C GLN A 741 4.76 32.18 -5.45
N MET A 742 4.38 33.32 -6.02
CA MET A 742 3.07 33.94 -5.84
C MET A 742 2.61 34.56 -7.16
N LEU A 743 1.31 34.84 -7.26
CA LEU A 743 0.76 35.72 -8.29
C LEU A 743 1.10 37.18 -7.93
N VAL A 744 1.66 37.93 -8.89
CA VAL A 744 2.15 39.31 -8.68
C VAL A 744 1.93 40.15 -9.94
N ASP A 745 1.44 41.39 -9.76
CA ASP A 745 1.28 42.33 -10.87
C ASP A 745 2.62 42.90 -11.36
N VAL A 746 2.85 42.84 -12.67
CA VAL A 746 4.09 43.31 -13.30
C VAL A 746 3.97 44.78 -13.67
N CYS A 747 4.76 45.61 -13.01
CA CYS A 747 4.73 47.05 -13.19
C CYS A 747 5.35 47.52 -14.52
N ALA A 748 4.61 48.31 -15.30
CA ALA A 748 5.06 48.95 -16.52
C ALA A 748 5.82 50.28 -16.26
N GLU A 749 5.32 51.14 -15.37
CA GLU A 749 5.94 52.44 -15.06
C GLU A 749 6.00 52.72 -13.54
N PHE A 750 7.16 53.19 -13.09
CA PHE A 750 7.42 53.55 -11.69
C PHE A 750 7.68 55.06 -11.52
N GLU A 751 6.81 55.78 -10.82
CA GLU A 751 7.11 57.13 -10.33
C GLU A 751 7.61 57.09 -8.88
N GLY A 752 8.82 57.60 -8.64
CA GLY A 752 9.37 57.73 -7.28
C GLY A 752 9.65 56.42 -6.54
N GLY A 753 9.60 55.26 -7.24
CA GLY A 753 9.69 53.93 -6.64
C GLY A 753 8.35 53.31 -6.23
N ILE A 754 7.24 53.94 -6.60
CA ILE A 754 5.88 53.39 -6.50
C ILE A 754 5.43 53.02 -7.93
N CYS A 755 4.79 51.87 -8.10
CA CYS A 755 4.19 51.53 -9.39
C CYS A 755 2.98 52.44 -9.69
N VAL A 756 2.88 52.95 -10.92
CA VAL A 756 1.77 53.82 -11.35
C VAL A 756 1.02 53.30 -12.58
N ASP A 757 1.58 52.31 -13.29
CA ASP A 757 0.95 51.63 -14.43
C ASP A 757 1.45 50.17 -14.48
N TYR A 758 0.59 49.21 -14.82
CA TYR A 758 0.88 47.76 -14.80
C TYR A 758 0.71 47.16 -16.21
N ASP A 759 1.62 46.28 -16.61
CA ASP A 759 1.67 45.66 -17.96
C ASP A 759 0.80 44.39 -18.00
N THR A 760 1.01 43.50 -17.03
CA THR A 760 0.19 42.31 -16.77
C THR A 760 -0.08 42.14 -15.28
N HIS A 761 -1.14 41.41 -14.95
CA HIS A 761 -1.62 41.17 -13.59
C HIS A 761 -1.54 39.66 -13.27
N ASN A 762 -1.45 39.29 -11.99
CA ASN A 762 -1.41 37.90 -11.54
C ASN A 762 -0.34 37.00 -12.21
N GLU A 763 0.85 37.54 -12.50
CA GLU A 763 1.95 36.75 -13.07
C GLU A 763 2.63 35.87 -12.00
N ILE A 764 2.98 34.63 -12.34
CA ILE A 764 3.69 33.73 -11.43
C ILE A 764 5.14 34.23 -11.24
N GLN A 765 5.45 34.80 -10.07
CA GLN A 765 6.76 35.35 -9.75
C GLN A 765 7.34 34.76 -8.45
N PRO A 766 8.67 34.48 -8.40
CA PRO A 766 9.35 34.11 -7.16
C PRO A 766 9.56 35.36 -6.28
N VAL A 767 8.81 35.47 -5.18
CA VAL A 767 8.84 36.64 -4.27
C VAL A 767 9.87 36.52 -3.16
N HIS A 768 10.24 35.29 -2.77
CA HIS A 768 11.27 35.05 -1.77
C HIS A 768 11.98 33.71 -1.98
N THR A 769 13.20 33.59 -1.44
CA THR A 769 13.88 32.31 -1.25
C THR A 769 14.28 32.16 0.21
N TYR A 770 13.86 31.06 0.83
CA TYR A 770 14.39 30.61 2.11
C TYR A 770 15.49 29.57 1.85
N TYR A 771 16.49 29.53 2.72
CA TYR A 771 17.51 28.48 2.70
C TYR A 771 17.13 27.43 3.74
N ASP A 772 17.32 26.17 3.38
CA ASP A 772 17.18 25.05 4.29
C ASP A 772 18.57 24.48 4.65
N ASP A 773 18.66 23.77 5.77
CA ASP A 773 19.86 23.03 6.16
C ASP A 773 19.59 21.53 5.88
N TRP A 774 20.50 20.89 5.13
CA TRP A 774 20.24 19.65 4.39
C TRP A 774 21.47 18.75 4.33
N GLU A 775 21.24 17.45 4.18
CA GLU A 775 22.27 16.42 4.03
C GLU A 775 22.23 15.83 2.60
N LEU A 776 23.40 15.46 2.08
CA LEU A 776 23.55 14.86 0.75
C LEU A 776 23.53 13.34 0.91
N THR A 777 22.51 12.69 0.36
CA THR A 777 22.36 11.24 0.44
C THR A 777 23.15 10.61 -0.70
N ALA A 778 22.67 10.79 -1.93
CA ALA A 778 23.37 10.35 -3.14
C ALA A 778 23.87 11.49 -4.04
N LEU A 779 24.98 11.22 -4.75
CA LEU A 779 25.53 12.09 -5.79
C LEU A 779 26.04 11.26 -6.97
N ASN A 780 25.23 11.10 -8.02
CA ASN A 780 25.61 10.37 -9.22
C ASN A 780 26.12 11.35 -10.30
N ILE A 781 27.31 11.10 -10.86
CA ILE A 781 27.95 11.94 -11.88
C ILE A 781 28.21 11.07 -13.12
N ARG A 782 27.47 11.34 -14.20
CA ARG A 782 27.55 10.59 -15.45
C ARG A 782 27.94 11.50 -16.61
N GLU A 783 29.16 11.35 -17.11
CA GLU A 783 29.52 11.81 -18.45
C GLU A 783 28.88 10.88 -19.49
N ASP A 784 28.36 11.40 -20.59
CA ASP A 784 27.84 10.63 -21.71
C ASP A 784 28.80 10.75 -22.91
N ARG A 785 29.30 9.60 -23.37
CA ARG A 785 30.25 9.46 -24.48
C ARG A 785 29.62 8.75 -25.68
N GLY A 786 28.30 8.75 -25.76
CA GLY A 786 27.50 8.20 -26.84
C GLY A 786 26.93 6.81 -26.55
N THR A 787 25.93 6.45 -27.34
CA THR A 787 25.21 5.17 -27.23
C THR A 787 25.17 4.48 -28.57
N GLU A 788 25.37 3.17 -28.56
CA GLU A 788 25.36 2.33 -29.75
C GLU A 788 24.34 1.19 -29.59
N PHE A 789 23.68 0.85 -30.70
CA PHE A 789 22.65 -0.19 -30.74
C PHE A 789 22.94 -1.16 -31.88
N ALA A 790 22.82 -2.45 -31.62
CA ALA A 790 22.68 -3.49 -32.64
C ALA A 790 21.20 -3.92 -32.68
N ILE A 791 20.50 -3.57 -33.77
CA ILE A 791 19.12 -4.01 -34.01
C ILE A 791 19.17 -5.34 -34.76
N ILE A 792 18.71 -6.42 -34.12
CA ILE A 792 18.80 -7.80 -34.63
C ILE A 792 17.41 -8.31 -35.03
N TYR A 793 17.31 -8.96 -36.20
CA TYR A 793 16.05 -9.49 -36.73
C TYR A 793 16.26 -10.65 -37.72
N GLU A 794 15.20 -11.41 -38.02
CA GLU A 794 15.27 -12.54 -38.97
C GLU A 794 15.11 -12.09 -40.44
N ASP A 795 16.01 -12.55 -41.33
CA ASP A 795 16.00 -12.19 -42.76
C ASP A 795 14.85 -12.89 -43.52
N GLN A 796 13.82 -12.12 -43.84
CA GLN A 796 12.62 -12.57 -44.57
C GLN A 796 12.92 -13.09 -46.00
N SER A 797 14.14 -12.92 -46.52
CA SER A 797 14.57 -13.54 -47.79
C SER A 797 15.06 -14.99 -47.65
N VAL A 798 15.17 -15.50 -46.41
CA VAL A 798 15.60 -16.86 -46.07
C VAL A 798 14.40 -17.68 -45.61
N ALA A 799 14.41 -18.99 -45.88
CA ALA A 799 13.34 -19.89 -45.45
C ALA A 799 13.45 -20.21 -43.95
N ASN A 800 12.76 -19.44 -43.10
CA ASN A 800 12.45 -19.74 -41.70
C ASN A 800 10.90 -19.89 -41.55
N PRO A 801 10.38 -20.67 -40.58
CA PRO A 801 8.93 -20.71 -40.31
C PRO A 801 8.46 -19.38 -39.68
N PRO A 802 7.52 -18.64 -40.30
CA PRO A 802 7.28 -17.22 -39.98
C PRO A 802 6.33 -16.97 -38.79
N GLU A 803 6.12 -17.96 -37.91
CA GLU A 803 5.10 -17.91 -36.85
C GLU A 803 5.66 -18.07 -35.42
N LEU A 804 6.98 -18.19 -35.27
CA LEU A 804 7.66 -18.36 -33.97
C LEU A 804 9.05 -17.69 -34.01
N ASP A 805 9.38 -16.90 -32.99
CA ASP A 805 10.68 -16.20 -32.82
C ASP A 805 11.84 -17.14 -32.42
N THR A 806 11.91 -18.29 -33.09
CA THR A 806 12.77 -19.45 -32.77
C THR A 806 14.26 -19.18 -32.72
N VAL A 807 14.73 -18.06 -33.31
CA VAL A 807 16.15 -17.68 -33.28
C VAL A 807 16.40 -16.45 -32.41
N LEU A 808 15.41 -15.58 -32.22
CA LEU A 808 15.55 -14.40 -31.35
C LEU A 808 15.38 -14.74 -29.86
N THR A 809 14.52 -15.70 -29.50
CA THR A 809 14.32 -16.11 -28.10
C THR A 809 15.55 -16.79 -27.49
N PRO A 810 16.17 -17.85 -28.06
CA PRO A 810 17.38 -18.42 -27.48
C PRO A 810 18.57 -17.45 -27.51
N LEU A 811 18.58 -16.51 -28.47
CA LEU A 811 19.61 -15.49 -28.58
C LEU A 811 19.62 -14.50 -27.39
N THR A 812 18.52 -14.30 -26.64
CA THR A 812 18.62 -13.48 -25.42
C THR A 812 19.55 -14.15 -24.43
N VAL A 813 19.31 -15.41 -24.07
CA VAL A 813 20.13 -16.19 -23.12
C VAL A 813 21.61 -16.19 -23.50
N ASP A 814 21.92 -16.38 -24.80
CA ASP A 814 23.27 -16.33 -25.34
C ASP A 814 23.93 -14.93 -25.24
N LEU A 815 23.14 -13.85 -25.39
CA LEU A 815 23.60 -12.47 -25.21
C LEU A 815 23.69 -12.07 -23.74
N ASP A 816 22.85 -12.61 -22.86
CA ASP A 816 22.85 -12.30 -21.44
C ASP A 816 24.16 -12.82 -20.80
N GLY A 817 24.47 -14.10 -21.04
CA GLY A 817 25.69 -14.77 -20.56
C GLY A 817 27.02 -14.38 -21.23
N VAL A 818 27.02 -13.46 -22.20
CA VAL A 818 28.26 -13.02 -22.90
C VAL A 818 28.35 -11.51 -23.13
N PHE A 819 27.25 -10.85 -23.51
CA PHE A 819 27.20 -9.41 -23.82
C PHE A 819 26.72 -8.56 -22.63
N LEU A 820 25.63 -8.94 -21.94
CA LEU A 820 25.16 -8.18 -20.76
C LEU A 820 26.11 -8.33 -19.57
N SER A 821 26.56 -9.56 -19.31
CA SER A 821 27.66 -9.86 -18.37
C SER A 821 29.01 -9.20 -18.73
N ALA A 822 29.12 -8.60 -19.92
CA ALA A 822 30.34 -7.98 -20.47
C ALA A 822 31.60 -8.87 -20.43
N ARG A 823 31.39 -10.19 -20.46
CA ARG A 823 32.36 -11.25 -20.17
C ARG A 823 33.67 -11.10 -20.96
N ASP A 824 34.82 -11.16 -20.28
CA ASP A 824 36.17 -11.23 -20.88
C ASP A 824 36.91 -12.55 -20.56
N CYS A 825 36.15 -13.55 -20.11
CA CYS A 825 36.62 -14.79 -19.47
C CYS A 825 37.10 -15.85 -20.47
N ASP A 826 38.41 -15.93 -20.71
CA ASP A 826 39.05 -17.06 -21.36
C ASP A 826 39.22 -18.23 -20.37
N THR A 827 38.79 -19.44 -20.75
CA THR A 827 38.93 -20.64 -19.91
C THR A 827 40.33 -21.26 -20.04
N ALA A 828 41.08 -21.33 -18.95
CA ALA A 828 42.36 -22.02 -18.88
C ALA A 828 42.21 -23.56 -18.93
N ILE A 829 43.33 -24.26 -19.14
CA ILE A 829 43.36 -25.74 -19.32
C ILE A 829 42.91 -26.50 -18.04
N ASP A 830 42.97 -25.84 -16.88
CA ASP A 830 42.52 -26.35 -15.58
C ASP A 830 41.09 -25.91 -15.21
N GLY A 831 40.38 -25.21 -16.11
CA GLY A 831 39.03 -24.67 -15.89
C GLY A 831 39.01 -23.24 -15.36
N THR A 832 40.15 -22.68 -14.93
CA THR A 832 40.19 -21.34 -14.33
C THR A 832 39.83 -20.25 -15.34
N CYS A 833 38.94 -19.34 -14.98
CA CYS A 833 38.67 -18.13 -15.75
C CYS A 833 39.88 -17.18 -15.73
N TYR A 834 40.24 -16.59 -16.86
CA TYR A 834 41.21 -15.50 -16.95
C TYR A 834 40.68 -14.38 -17.85
N GLY A 835 40.55 -13.18 -17.30
CA GLY A 835 40.14 -11.98 -18.05
C GLY A 835 41.29 -11.37 -18.86
N GLU A 836 41.16 -11.29 -20.19
CA GLU A 836 42.14 -10.57 -21.03
C GLU A 836 41.89 -9.06 -21.17
N GLY A 837 40.83 -8.51 -20.54
CA GLY A 837 40.46 -7.10 -20.60
C GLY A 837 39.80 -6.67 -21.92
N THR A 838 39.43 -7.64 -22.76
CA THR A 838 38.70 -7.45 -24.01
C THR A 838 37.39 -8.24 -23.91
N PRO A 839 36.20 -7.62 -23.96
CA PRO A 839 34.95 -8.35 -23.90
C PRO A 839 34.74 -9.29 -25.10
N ASP A 840 34.18 -10.47 -24.85
CA ASP A 840 33.89 -11.52 -25.83
C ASP A 840 32.94 -11.07 -26.95
N LEU A 841 32.09 -10.08 -26.67
CA LEU A 841 31.11 -9.54 -27.61
C LEU A 841 30.73 -8.10 -27.24
N THR A 842 30.56 -7.25 -28.27
CA THR A 842 30.23 -5.82 -28.13
C THR A 842 29.36 -5.36 -29.32
N VAL A 843 28.83 -4.13 -29.30
CA VAL A 843 28.12 -3.59 -30.48
C VAL A 843 29.12 -3.19 -31.58
N SER A 844 30.24 -2.56 -31.21
CA SER A 844 31.17 -1.89 -32.14
C SER A 844 32.65 -2.21 -31.96
N GLY A 845 33.00 -3.08 -31.00
CA GLY A 845 34.39 -3.41 -30.64
C GLY A 845 34.97 -2.59 -29.49
N ARG A 846 34.15 -1.73 -28.84
CA ARG A 846 34.48 -0.89 -27.65
C ARG A 846 35.81 -0.11 -27.77
N GLY A 847 36.27 0.19 -28.98
CA GLY A 847 37.58 0.79 -29.26
C GLY A 847 38.81 -0.12 -29.01
N VAL A 848 38.63 -1.27 -28.36
CA VAL A 848 39.68 -2.28 -28.11
C VAL A 848 39.80 -3.32 -29.23
N SER A 849 38.90 -3.29 -30.22
CA SER A 849 38.76 -4.28 -31.30
C SER A 849 38.18 -5.63 -30.84
N ALA A 850 37.34 -5.59 -29.81
CA ALA A 850 36.52 -6.74 -29.38
C ALA A 850 35.63 -7.26 -30.52
N PRO A 851 35.22 -8.56 -30.50
CA PRO A 851 34.27 -9.09 -31.47
C PRO A 851 32.94 -8.34 -31.44
N THR A 852 32.28 -8.20 -32.59
CA THR A 852 30.98 -7.51 -32.66
C THR A 852 29.80 -8.43 -32.94
N ILE A 853 28.63 -8.07 -32.41
CA ILE A 853 27.34 -8.72 -32.68
C ILE A 853 27.10 -8.84 -34.19
N GLU A 854 27.36 -7.76 -34.94
CA GLU A 854 27.25 -7.71 -36.41
C GLU A 854 28.16 -8.74 -37.10
N GLN A 855 29.44 -8.86 -36.69
CA GLN A 855 30.38 -9.81 -37.27
C GLN A 855 30.06 -11.27 -36.91
N ARG A 856 29.50 -11.52 -35.72
CA ARG A 856 29.12 -12.88 -35.25
C ARG A 856 27.79 -13.33 -35.87
N LEU A 857 26.79 -12.45 -35.96
CA LEU A 857 25.39 -12.85 -36.22
C LEU A 857 24.80 -12.39 -37.55
N ASP A 858 25.23 -11.28 -38.18
CA ASP A 858 24.66 -10.92 -39.49
C ASP A 858 25.11 -11.90 -40.57
N ARG A 859 24.16 -12.62 -41.16
CA ARG A 859 24.40 -13.67 -42.17
C ARG A 859 25.11 -13.22 -43.46
N THR A 860 25.21 -11.91 -43.70
CA THR A 860 25.93 -11.33 -44.84
C THR A 860 27.39 -11.01 -44.50
N GLN A 861 27.75 -10.96 -43.21
CA GLN A 861 29.09 -10.62 -42.72
C GLN A 861 29.79 -11.83 -42.07
N ASN A 862 29.05 -12.63 -41.30
CA ASN A 862 29.55 -13.76 -40.50
C ASN A 862 30.01 -15.01 -41.28
N SER A 863 30.30 -14.87 -42.58
CA SER A 863 30.59 -15.97 -43.52
C SER A 863 31.79 -16.87 -43.14
N ASN A 864 32.69 -16.40 -42.28
CA ASN A 864 33.82 -17.16 -41.75
C ASN A 864 33.61 -17.67 -40.31
N VAL A 865 32.47 -17.36 -39.68
CA VAL A 865 32.16 -17.72 -38.28
C VAL A 865 31.56 -19.14 -38.26
N PRO A 866 32.19 -20.10 -37.56
CA PRO A 866 31.66 -21.45 -37.40
C PRO A 866 30.41 -21.47 -36.49
N ASN A 867 29.73 -22.63 -36.42
CA ASN A 867 28.37 -22.69 -35.85
C ASN A 867 28.36 -22.72 -34.31
N ASP A 868 29.42 -23.24 -33.70
CA ASP A 868 29.75 -23.15 -32.27
C ASP A 868 29.92 -21.69 -31.82
N GLN A 869 30.63 -20.86 -32.60
CA GLN A 869 30.76 -19.42 -32.36
C GLN A 869 29.48 -18.60 -32.63
N ARG A 870 28.37 -19.26 -33.01
CA ARG A 870 27.02 -18.71 -33.02
C ARG A 870 26.06 -19.52 -32.14
N TRP A 871 26.57 -20.19 -31.11
CA TRP A 871 25.77 -20.92 -30.12
C TRP A 871 24.83 -21.99 -30.71
N GLY A 872 25.19 -22.52 -31.89
CA GLY A 872 24.35 -23.47 -32.63
C GLY A 872 23.28 -22.83 -33.52
N LEU A 873 22.97 -21.54 -33.34
CA LEU A 873 21.81 -20.85 -33.92
C LEU A 873 21.76 -20.90 -35.47
N PRO A 874 20.56 -21.02 -36.08
CA PRO A 874 20.38 -20.89 -37.52
C PRO A 874 20.91 -19.55 -38.04
N ASN A 875 21.74 -19.58 -39.09
CA ASN A 875 22.33 -18.37 -39.67
C ASN A 875 21.33 -17.60 -40.56
N VAL A 876 20.23 -17.13 -39.97
CA VAL A 876 19.12 -16.40 -40.62
C VAL A 876 19.07 -14.93 -40.23
N LEU A 877 19.84 -14.51 -39.21
CA LEU A 877 19.78 -13.18 -38.60
C LEU A 877 20.45 -12.09 -39.43
N ARG A 878 19.96 -10.87 -39.24
CA ARG A 878 20.53 -9.60 -39.70
C ARG A 878 20.76 -8.67 -38.53
N VAL A 879 21.78 -7.82 -38.65
CA VAL A 879 22.14 -6.83 -37.64
C VAL A 879 22.26 -5.47 -38.32
N VAL A 880 21.61 -4.45 -37.75
CA VAL A 880 21.74 -3.06 -38.17
C VAL A 880 22.29 -2.25 -37.01
N ASN A 881 23.55 -1.86 -37.14
CA ASN A 881 24.23 -1.03 -36.15
C ASN A 881 23.83 0.46 -36.27
N LYS A 882 23.60 1.10 -35.12
CA LYS A 882 23.32 2.53 -34.95
C LYS A 882 24.24 3.11 -33.88
N SER A 883 24.57 4.39 -34.01
CA SER A 883 25.45 5.12 -33.10
C SER A 883 24.94 6.55 -32.97
N TYR A 884 24.85 7.04 -31.74
CA TYR A 884 24.30 8.34 -31.37
C TYR A 884 25.29 9.06 -30.43
N SER A 885 25.31 10.39 -30.49
CA SER A 885 26.29 11.22 -29.76
C SER A 885 26.04 11.31 -28.26
N GLN A 886 24.81 11.02 -27.84
CA GLN A 886 24.35 10.94 -26.45
C GLN A 886 23.11 10.04 -26.38
N ARG A 887 22.81 9.48 -25.19
CA ARG A 887 21.69 8.55 -24.99
C ARG A 887 20.33 9.14 -25.34
N ASP A 888 20.12 10.40 -24.96
CA ASP A 888 18.83 11.06 -25.14
C ASP A 888 18.52 11.33 -26.64
N GLU A 889 19.57 11.49 -27.47
CA GLU A 889 19.44 11.52 -28.93
C GLU A 889 18.97 10.15 -29.48
N ALA A 890 19.49 9.05 -28.93
CA ALA A 890 19.14 7.71 -29.34
C ALA A 890 17.66 7.40 -29.03
N LEU A 891 17.20 7.69 -27.81
CA LEU A 891 15.81 7.47 -27.39
C LEU A 891 14.82 8.18 -28.34
N GLY A 892 15.09 9.44 -28.69
CA GLY A 892 14.26 10.19 -29.64
C GLY A 892 14.27 9.60 -31.06
N LYS A 893 15.44 9.27 -31.62
CA LYS A 893 15.58 8.88 -33.04
C LYS A 893 15.31 7.41 -33.31
N LEU A 894 15.66 6.52 -32.40
CA LEU A 894 15.54 5.06 -32.58
C LEU A 894 14.09 4.66 -32.79
N ALA A 895 13.17 5.17 -31.97
CA ALA A 895 11.74 4.88 -32.07
C ALA A 895 11.04 5.62 -33.22
N THR A 896 11.40 6.88 -33.50
CA THR A 896 10.64 7.75 -34.43
C THR A 896 11.14 7.75 -35.88
N ILE A 897 12.42 7.42 -36.11
CA ILE A 897 13.06 7.49 -37.44
C ILE A 897 13.66 6.15 -37.82
N ASP A 898 14.54 5.59 -36.99
CA ASP A 898 15.38 4.46 -37.39
C ASP A 898 14.63 3.12 -37.44
N THR A 899 13.80 2.82 -36.44
CA THR A 899 12.97 1.61 -36.42
C THR A 899 11.88 1.64 -37.52
N PRO A 900 11.09 2.72 -37.72
CA PRO A 900 10.14 2.79 -38.84
C PRO A 900 10.81 2.62 -40.21
N ALA A 901 11.97 3.25 -40.43
CA ALA A 901 12.72 3.10 -41.68
C ALA A 901 13.28 1.68 -41.88
N LEU A 902 13.64 0.98 -40.80
CA LEU A 902 14.03 -0.44 -40.86
C LEU A 902 12.84 -1.33 -41.22
N LEU A 903 11.68 -1.12 -40.60
CA LEU A 903 10.46 -1.89 -40.87
C LEU A 903 10.02 -1.77 -42.34
N ASP A 904 10.02 -0.55 -42.88
CA ASP A 904 9.71 -0.29 -44.29
C ASP A 904 10.74 -0.88 -45.27
N ALA A 905 12.01 -0.93 -44.89
CA ALA A 905 13.07 -1.49 -45.74
C ALA A 905 13.12 -3.03 -45.71
N ALA A 906 12.85 -3.65 -44.55
CA ALA A 906 13.09 -5.08 -44.32
C ALA A 906 11.83 -5.96 -44.39
N PHE A 907 10.65 -5.45 -43.99
CA PHE A 907 9.44 -6.26 -43.82
C PHE A 907 8.29 -5.89 -44.77
N THR A 908 8.05 -4.59 -45.01
CA THR A 908 7.03 -4.11 -45.96
C THR A 908 7.11 -4.77 -47.37
N PRO A 909 8.30 -5.12 -47.94
CA PRO A 909 8.38 -5.84 -49.22
C PRO A 909 7.84 -7.28 -49.21
N PHE A 910 7.70 -7.91 -48.04
CA PHE A 910 7.28 -9.31 -47.86
C PHE A 910 5.85 -9.43 -47.30
N TRP A 911 5.35 -8.38 -46.66
CA TRP A 911 4.00 -8.32 -46.10
C TRP A 911 2.92 -8.37 -47.19
N SER A 912 1.84 -9.11 -46.94
CA SER A 912 0.61 -9.00 -47.73
C SER A 912 -0.63 -9.40 -46.94
N THR A 913 -1.82 -9.03 -47.41
CA THR A 913 -3.10 -9.44 -46.78
C THR A 913 -3.33 -10.96 -46.81
N GLY A 914 -2.58 -11.72 -47.61
CA GLY A 914 -2.59 -13.19 -47.63
C GLY A 914 -1.42 -13.85 -46.90
N ASN A 915 -0.48 -13.05 -46.37
CA ASN A 915 0.67 -13.46 -45.59
C ASN A 915 1.06 -12.27 -44.67
N PRO A 916 0.31 -12.03 -43.58
CA PRO A 916 0.66 -11.00 -42.61
C PRO A 916 1.97 -11.37 -41.93
N ILE A 917 2.75 -10.36 -41.56
CA ILE A 917 4.01 -10.52 -40.83
C ILE A 917 3.95 -9.61 -39.61
N THR A 918 4.23 -10.18 -38.44
CA THR A 918 4.44 -9.44 -37.19
C THR A 918 5.95 -9.42 -36.93
N PRO A 919 6.64 -8.28 -37.13
CA PRO A 919 8.09 -8.23 -37.06
C PRO A 919 8.59 -8.07 -35.62
N SER A 920 9.24 -9.10 -35.09
CA SER A 920 10.02 -9.02 -33.84
C SER A 920 11.41 -8.46 -34.10
N LEU A 921 11.88 -7.57 -33.21
CA LEU A 921 13.19 -6.91 -33.26
C LEU A 921 13.84 -7.01 -31.87
N LEU A 922 15.08 -7.49 -31.80
CA LEU A 922 15.88 -7.49 -30.58
C LEU A 922 16.87 -6.31 -30.61
N PHE A 923 17.00 -5.59 -29.49
CA PHE A 923 17.86 -4.41 -29.39
C PHE A 923 18.97 -4.62 -28.33
N ALA A 924 20.18 -4.96 -28.77
CA ALA A 924 21.35 -4.94 -27.90
C ALA A 924 21.93 -3.52 -27.86
N ARG A 925 22.22 -2.99 -26.66
CA ARG A 925 22.61 -1.59 -26.42
C ARG A 925 23.91 -1.53 -25.64
N GLU A 926 24.85 -0.70 -26.09
CA GLU A 926 26.11 -0.39 -25.42
C GLU A 926 26.21 1.12 -25.17
N GLU A 927 26.21 1.54 -23.91
CA GLU A 927 26.39 2.94 -23.49
C GLU A 927 27.84 3.18 -23.07
N ARG A 928 28.37 4.39 -23.31
CA ARG A 928 29.72 4.78 -22.91
C ARG A 928 29.67 5.98 -21.96
N PHE A 929 30.45 5.88 -20.89
CA PHE A 929 30.61 6.91 -19.85
C PHE A 929 32.10 7.26 -19.67
#